data_AF-A0A7Y6GM16-F1
#
_entry.id   AF-A0A7Y6GM16-F1
#
_cell.length_a   1.000
_cell.length_b   1.000
_cell.length_c   1.000
_cell.angle_alpha   90.00
_cell.angle_beta   90.00
_cell.angle_gamma   90.00
#
_symmetry.space_group_name_H-M   'P 1'
#
loop_
_entity.id
_entity.type
_entity.pdbx_description
1 polymer ?
#
loop_
_entity_poly.entity_id
_entity_poly.type
_entity_poly.pdbx_seq_one_letter_code
_entity_poly.pdbx_strand_id
1 'polypeptide(L)'
;LAPVGADALSVTVADGTGAPVATVESLICLPVDREQLAAAADAARTPGHDALFHLDWTPVQASAVADHAAGSGRWALIGDDPAGLGAHPTAGSHHDLAALGDAVAAGTALPDIVALPVPTESEEADGMAEAARAAAHRALDVVQAWLADEQFAAAGTRLALVTRGAVAAGPDEGVADLAGAPVWGLLRSAQTENPDRFLLLDTDDSEASRDVLPDALLWAVAQDEPQVAVRGGEVRVPRLARAGRAGGALIPPAGTSAWRLEIPVKGSFGNLELRECPSAGEPLAPGQVRVQVRAAGMNFRDVLLALGVVPNQQVMGNEAAGVVLEVGEGVTDLVVGDRVLGVFSGAFGPVAVTDRRMLAPMPADWSFVQAASVPVVFLTAYYGLRDLAGLRAGESVLVHNAAGGVGMAAVQLARHWGTEVYGTASEGKWDALRAAGLDDAHIASSRTLDFEERFRTTSGGRGMDVVLDALAGEFVDASLRLLPRGGRFLEMGKTDQRDPAEVSAAHPGVTYRAFDLGEAGLDRTQEMLTELLELFERGVLTPLPVASWDVRRAPEAFRYLSQARHIGKVVLTVPAPPAGSGAGTALVTGATGALGRLVARHLVERHGVRNLLLVSRSGPAADGAAELVAELSALGARADLAACDVADRQALADLLDGIPADRPLTTVVHTAGVLDDGMLPALTPERIDTVLRPKADAAWNLHELTRELDLSVFVLFSSVSGVLGNAGQGNYAAANTFLDALAAARRAEGLPATSLAWGFWEQRSAMTGELDDVNLARIARSGLTALPSEEALALFDTAVAADAALTLPVRFDTAALRAAQTPLPALLRGLVRGTAVRRARAAAAAEQPTAASSALVRQLAGRPEDEQLAWLSEFVRGHVATVLGHGSAAAVGENRAFKELGFDSLTSVELRNRLSAATGLRLPATLVFDHPAPGALAGHLRDELLGIEPGPDATPAGRAGAAPQHDDPIAIVGMSCRYPGDADSPEALWELLASGGDGITGFPTDRGWDLDALYDADPDRPGTSYVHSGGFLHTAAEFDAGFFGISPREALAMDPQQRLLLESSWEALERAGIDPTSLRGHQAGVFAGAAAQGYAFGQEQAGEGSEGYYLTGSTTSAISGRVAYTLGLEGPAVTVDTACSSSLVALHLAVQALRSGECSLALAGGGNVMATSMAFVEFSRQRGLSPDGRCRS
;
A
#
# COMPACT_ATOMS: atom_id res chain seq x y z
N LEU A 1 31.12 16.47 -30.08
CA LEU A 1 32.13 15.47 -29.69
C LEU A 1 33.21 15.44 -30.75
N ALA A 2 34.49 15.50 -30.39
CA ALA A 2 35.60 15.32 -31.32
C ALA A 2 36.68 14.41 -30.70
N PRO A 3 37.34 13.53 -31.47
CA PRO A 3 38.40 12.67 -30.94
C PRO A 3 39.66 13.48 -30.61
N VAL A 4 40.28 13.19 -29.46
CA VAL A 4 41.53 13.83 -28.97
C VAL A 4 42.62 12.82 -28.60
N GLY A 5 42.39 11.54 -28.84
CA GLY A 5 43.34 10.44 -28.65
C GLY A 5 42.75 9.11 -29.11
N ALA A 6 43.44 7.99 -28.88
CA ALA A 6 42.96 6.66 -29.24
C ALA A 6 41.69 6.25 -28.47
N ASP A 7 41.63 6.61 -27.17
CA ASP A 7 40.53 6.27 -26.25
C ASP A 7 39.90 7.52 -25.59
N ALA A 8 40.10 8.69 -26.19
CA ALA A 8 39.70 9.98 -25.61
C ALA A 8 38.87 10.84 -26.58
N LEU A 9 37.80 11.44 -26.03
CA LEU A 9 36.88 12.33 -26.73
C LEU A 9 36.84 13.70 -26.05
N SER A 10 36.81 14.78 -26.81
CA SER A 10 36.44 16.10 -26.32
C SER A 10 34.94 16.29 -26.50
N VAL A 11 34.31 16.86 -25.48
CA VAL A 11 32.88 17.11 -25.44
C VAL A 11 32.65 18.60 -25.38
N THR A 12 31.95 19.15 -26.37
CA THR A 12 31.40 20.50 -26.28
C THR A 12 29.89 20.38 -26.19
N VAL A 13 29.32 20.92 -25.13
CA VAL A 13 27.88 20.98 -24.86
C VAL A 13 27.45 22.42 -25.10
N ALA A 14 26.40 22.61 -25.87
CA ALA A 14 25.78 23.91 -26.11
C ALA A 14 24.31 23.88 -25.70
N ASP A 15 23.75 25.04 -25.38
CA ASP A 15 22.33 25.21 -25.08
C ASP A 15 21.47 25.19 -26.35
N GLY A 16 20.16 25.40 -26.21
CA GLY A 16 19.21 25.44 -27.31
C GLY A 16 19.42 26.58 -28.32
N THR A 17 20.28 27.55 -28.01
CA THR A 17 20.67 28.66 -28.90
C THR A 17 22.00 28.41 -29.61
N GLY A 18 22.69 27.31 -29.27
CA GLY A 18 24.02 26.99 -29.77
C GLY A 18 25.15 27.68 -29.00
N ALA A 19 24.86 28.35 -27.87
CA ALA A 19 25.87 28.92 -27.01
C ALA A 19 26.54 27.82 -26.16
N PRO A 20 27.88 27.78 -26.04
CA PRO A 20 28.58 26.73 -25.30
C PRO A 20 28.28 26.83 -23.80
N VAL A 21 27.81 25.72 -23.22
CA VAL A 21 27.45 25.55 -21.81
C VAL A 21 28.57 24.86 -21.03
N ALA A 22 29.24 23.89 -21.65
CA ALA A 22 30.36 23.18 -21.05
C ALA A 22 31.31 22.64 -22.12
N THR A 23 32.61 22.63 -21.82
CA THR A 23 33.59 21.92 -22.64
C THR A 23 34.42 21.00 -21.76
N VAL A 24 34.48 19.73 -22.13
CA VAL A 24 35.37 18.71 -21.58
C VAL A 24 36.47 18.49 -22.60
N GLU A 25 37.70 18.88 -22.26
CA GLU A 25 38.83 18.81 -23.19
C GLU A 25 39.27 17.37 -23.47
N SER A 26 39.12 16.46 -22.50
CA SER A 26 39.42 15.04 -22.67
C SER A 26 38.54 14.19 -21.74
N LEU A 27 37.74 13.32 -22.34
CA LEU A 27 36.93 12.29 -21.71
C LEU A 27 37.50 10.93 -22.14
N ILE A 28 38.16 10.24 -21.22
CA ILE A 28 38.73 8.91 -21.46
C ILE A 28 37.64 7.88 -21.18
N CYS A 29 37.24 7.13 -22.21
CA CYS A 29 36.25 6.08 -22.09
C CYS A 29 36.97 4.74 -21.91
N LEU A 30 36.64 3.98 -20.85
CA LEU A 30 37.16 2.64 -20.70
C LEU A 30 36.59 1.71 -21.79
N PRO A 31 37.42 0.86 -22.42
CA PRO A 31 36.95 -0.09 -23.40
C PRO A 31 36.03 -1.13 -22.72
N VAL A 32 34.82 -1.29 -23.25
CA VAL A 32 33.90 -2.35 -22.85
C VAL A 32 34.07 -3.52 -23.82
N ASP A 33 34.31 -4.71 -23.28
CA ASP A 33 34.48 -5.91 -24.08
C ASP A 33 33.16 -6.31 -24.78
N ARG A 34 33.25 -6.82 -26.01
CA ARG A 34 32.08 -7.33 -26.76
C ARG A 34 31.38 -8.45 -26.02
N GLU A 35 32.10 -9.28 -25.26
CA GLU A 35 31.51 -10.32 -24.43
C GLU A 35 30.70 -9.75 -23.26
N GLN A 36 31.12 -8.64 -22.63
CA GLN A 36 30.34 -7.96 -21.59
C GLN A 36 29.07 -7.33 -22.14
N LEU A 37 29.14 -6.77 -23.36
CA LEU A 37 27.97 -6.23 -24.08
C LEU A 37 27.01 -7.35 -24.53
N ALA A 38 27.52 -8.50 -24.94
CA ALA A 38 26.72 -9.67 -25.29
C ALA A 38 26.07 -10.31 -24.06
N ALA A 39 26.79 -10.45 -22.94
CA ALA A 39 26.25 -10.94 -21.67
C ALA A 39 25.17 -10.00 -21.09
N ALA A 40 25.33 -8.68 -21.24
CA ALA A 40 24.28 -7.71 -20.90
C ALA A 40 23.06 -7.82 -21.83
N ALA A 41 23.28 -8.11 -23.12
CA ALA A 41 22.21 -8.32 -24.09
C ALA A 41 21.47 -9.66 -23.92
N ASP A 42 22.16 -10.73 -23.50
CA ASP A 42 21.55 -12.04 -23.24
C ASP A 42 20.86 -12.10 -21.87
N ALA A 43 21.36 -11.39 -20.85
CA ALA A 43 20.63 -11.20 -19.58
C ALA A 43 19.30 -10.42 -19.79
N ALA A 44 19.30 -9.44 -20.70
CA ALA A 44 18.10 -8.71 -21.12
C ALA A 44 17.12 -9.55 -21.97
N ARG A 45 17.51 -10.77 -22.40
CA ARG A 45 16.67 -11.69 -23.19
C ARG A 45 16.01 -12.78 -22.35
N THR A 46 16.17 -12.76 -21.02
CA THR A 46 15.41 -13.65 -20.12
C THR A 46 13.92 -13.26 -20.20
N PRO A 47 13.00 -14.15 -20.59
CA PRO A 47 11.58 -13.83 -20.66
C PRO A 47 11.07 -13.30 -19.30
N GLY A 48 10.40 -12.14 -19.29
CA GLY A 48 9.75 -11.58 -18.09
C GLY A 48 10.47 -10.42 -17.39
N HIS A 49 11.77 -10.16 -17.65
CA HIS A 49 12.51 -9.11 -16.92
C HIS A 49 11.99 -7.68 -17.18
N ASP A 50 11.26 -7.47 -18.28
CA ASP A 50 10.62 -6.19 -18.63
C ASP A 50 9.29 -5.92 -17.91
N ALA A 51 8.76 -6.91 -17.19
CA ALA A 51 7.51 -6.84 -16.43
C ALA A 51 7.73 -6.76 -14.91
N LEU A 52 8.98 -6.65 -14.43
CA LEU A 52 9.28 -6.46 -13.01
C LEU A 52 9.74 -5.02 -12.75
N PHE A 53 9.10 -4.36 -11.80
CA PHE A 53 9.40 -2.98 -11.42
C PHE A 53 9.63 -2.83 -9.91
N HIS A 54 10.23 -1.71 -9.50
CA HIS A 54 10.33 -1.28 -8.12
C HIS A 54 9.96 0.20 -8.01
N LEU A 55 9.61 0.63 -6.79
CA LEU A 55 9.37 2.03 -6.47
C LEU A 55 10.70 2.68 -6.05
N ASP A 56 11.16 3.66 -6.81
CA ASP A 56 12.35 4.45 -6.52
C ASP A 56 11.95 5.83 -5.97
N TRP A 57 12.59 6.27 -4.90
CA TRP A 57 12.36 7.57 -4.29
C TRP A 57 13.47 8.53 -4.72
N THR A 58 13.22 9.23 -5.82
CA THR A 58 14.22 10.06 -6.47
C THR A 58 14.40 11.39 -5.72
N PRO A 59 15.64 11.78 -5.38
CA PRO A 59 15.93 13.08 -4.78
C PRO A 59 15.53 14.26 -5.67
N VAL A 60 14.93 15.27 -5.06
CA VAL A 60 14.66 16.57 -5.67
C VAL A 60 15.86 17.50 -5.42
N GLN A 61 16.23 18.29 -6.42
CA GLN A 61 17.32 19.26 -6.27
C GLN A 61 16.96 20.33 -5.23
N ALA A 62 17.81 20.52 -4.22
CA ALA A 62 17.56 21.44 -3.12
C ALA A 62 17.26 22.89 -3.58
N SER A 63 17.94 23.37 -4.63
CA SER A 63 17.67 24.70 -5.19
C SER A 63 16.25 24.83 -5.74
N ALA A 64 15.67 23.77 -6.31
CA ALA A 64 14.32 23.80 -6.84
C ALA A 64 13.26 23.95 -5.74
N VAL A 65 13.52 23.40 -4.55
CA VAL A 65 12.66 23.54 -3.38
C VAL A 65 12.80 24.95 -2.79
N ALA A 66 14.03 25.43 -2.59
CA ALA A 66 14.32 26.75 -2.05
C ALA A 66 13.79 27.90 -2.93
N ASP A 67 13.86 27.79 -4.26
CA ASP A 67 13.34 28.82 -5.18
C ASP A 67 11.81 28.99 -5.09
N HIS A 68 11.08 27.96 -4.64
CA HIS A 68 9.62 27.99 -4.47
C HIS A 68 9.17 28.41 -3.06
N ALA A 69 10.03 28.26 -2.05
CA ALA A 69 9.81 28.74 -0.68
C ALA A 69 9.61 30.27 -0.60
N ALA A 70 10.05 31.01 -1.63
CA ALA A 70 9.85 32.46 -1.73
C ALA A 70 8.39 32.88 -2.03
N GLY A 71 7.46 31.94 -2.22
CA GLY A 71 6.04 32.18 -2.51
C GLY A 71 5.13 32.29 -1.28
N SER A 72 4.17 33.20 -1.31
CA SER A 72 3.21 33.50 -0.22
C SER A 72 1.97 32.59 -0.22
N GLY A 73 2.15 31.26 -0.13
CA GLY A 73 1.01 30.34 0.04
C GLY A 73 0.36 30.50 1.42
N ARG A 74 -0.96 30.35 1.51
CA ARG A 74 -1.73 30.35 2.77
C ARG A 74 -1.92 28.93 3.29
N TRP A 75 -1.79 28.77 4.59
CA TRP A 75 -1.74 27.45 5.22
C TRP A 75 -2.67 27.36 6.42
N ALA A 76 -3.25 26.18 6.60
CA ALA A 76 -3.91 25.82 7.85
C ALA A 76 -3.35 24.50 8.38
N LEU A 77 -3.09 24.43 9.68
CA LEU A 77 -2.74 23.21 10.40
C LEU A 77 -3.97 22.75 11.19
N ILE A 78 -4.29 21.46 11.09
CA ILE A 78 -5.35 20.82 11.87
C ILE A 78 -4.73 19.96 12.97
N GLY A 79 -5.16 20.17 14.21
CA GLY A 79 -4.74 19.39 15.37
C GLY A 79 -3.36 19.77 15.91
N ASP A 80 -2.74 18.83 16.64
CA ASP A 80 -1.42 19.02 17.23
C ASP A 80 -0.31 19.07 16.17
N ASP A 81 0.80 19.73 16.50
CA ASP A 81 1.95 19.91 15.61
C ASP A 81 3.19 19.11 16.06
N PRO A 82 3.18 17.78 16.00
CA PRO A 82 4.36 17.00 16.36
C PRO A 82 5.50 17.20 15.36
N ALA A 83 5.21 17.68 14.14
CA ALA A 83 6.17 17.79 13.03
C ALA A 83 6.80 19.20 12.89
N GLY A 84 6.32 20.20 13.62
CA GLY A 84 6.84 21.57 13.58
C GLY A 84 6.33 22.42 12.41
N LEU A 85 5.22 22.04 11.77
CA LEU A 85 4.59 22.73 10.65
C LEU A 85 4.01 24.10 11.01
N GLY A 86 3.58 24.29 12.26
CA GLY A 86 2.99 25.51 12.80
C GLY A 86 3.99 26.66 12.98
N ALA A 87 5.29 26.41 12.81
CA ALA A 87 6.32 27.45 12.83
C ALA A 87 6.30 28.35 11.58
N HIS A 88 5.55 27.97 10.52
CA HIS A 88 5.47 28.75 9.29
C HIS A 88 4.68 30.06 9.49
N PRO A 89 5.17 31.23 9.02
CA PRO A 89 4.57 32.54 9.33
C PRO A 89 3.12 32.75 8.84
N THR A 90 2.65 31.95 7.89
CA THR A 90 1.30 32.02 7.29
C THR A 90 0.37 30.90 7.74
N ALA A 91 0.77 30.06 8.71
CA ALA A 91 -0.03 28.95 9.21
C ALA A 91 -1.06 29.41 10.25
N GLY A 92 -2.35 29.20 9.98
CA GLY A 92 -3.41 29.25 10.99
C GLY A 92 -3.59 27.87 11.63
N SER A 93 -3.64 27.78 12.96
CA SER A 93 -3.90 26.52 13.66
C SER A 93 -5.37 26.38 14.05
N HIS A 94 -5.97 25.24 13.74
CA HIS A 94 -7.35 24.91 14.06
C HIS A 94 -7.40 23.53 14.75
N HIS A 95 -8.38 23.34 15.64
CA HIS A 95 -8.52 22.09 16.37
C HIS A 95 -8.91 20.92 15.46
N ASP A 96 -9.84 21.15 14.53
CA ASP A 96 -10.38 20.16 13.59
C ASP A 96 -10.81 20.85 12.28
N LEU A 97 -11.22 20.05 11.28
CA LEU A 97 -11.71 20.56 9.99
C LEU A 97 -12.97 21.41 10.13
N ALA A 98 -13.85 21.12 11.09
CA ALA A 98 -15.08 21.88 11.32
C ALA A 98 -14.77 23.30 11.81
N ALA A 99 -13.82 23.46 12.73
CA ALA A 99 -13.36 24.75 13.22
C ALA A 99 -12.68 25.60 12.12
N LEU A 100 -12.02 24.95 11.15
CA LEU A 100 -11.54 25.64 9.96
C LEU A 100 -12.70 26.10 9.06
N GLY A 101 -13.68 25.23 8.80
CA GLY A 101 -14.89 25.56 8.05
C GLY A 101 -15.65 26.74 8.66
N ASP A 102 -15.85 26.73 9.98
CA ASP A 102 -16.48 27.83 10.72
C ASP A 102 -15.70 29.15 10.59
N ALA A 103 -14.37 29.08 10.66
CA ALA A 103 -13.52 30.26 10.49
C ALA A 103 -13.61 30.83 9.06
N VAL A 104 -13.63 29.96 8.04
CA VAL A 104 -13.80 30.34 6.64
C VAL A 104 -15.19 30.96 6.43
N ALA A 105 -16.25 30.34 6.96
CA ALA A 105 -17.60 30.87 6.93
C ALA A 105 -17.73 32.23 7.64
N ALA A 106 -16.94 32.44 8.70
CA ALA A 106 -16.83 33.72 9.42
C ALA A 106 -15.99 34.79 8.69
N GLY A 107 -15.46 34.49 7.49
CA GLY A 107 -14.73 35.43 6.64
C GLY A 107 -13.21 35.26 6.63
N THR A 108 -12.67 34.20 7.23
CA THR A 108 -11.24 33.85 7.08
C THR A 108 -10.96 33.43 5.65
N ALA A 109 -9.85 33.91 5.09
CA ALA A 109 -9.48 33.59 3.72
C ALA A 109 -9.09 32.11 3.60
N LEU A 110 -9.65 31.42 2.61
CA LEU A 110 -9.50 29.98 2.44
C LEU A 110 -8.02 29.60 2.15
N PRO A 111 -7.42 28.64 2.87
CA PRO A 111 -6.02 28.27 2.72
C PRO A 111 -5.76 27.56 1.38
N ASP A 112 -4.53 27.60 0.89
CA ASP A 112 -4.15 26.85 -0.31
C ASP A 112 -3.80 25.39 0.06
N ILE A 113 -3.28 25.18 1.29
CA ILE A 113 -2.93 23.88 1.87
C ILE A 113 -3.51 23.75 3.28
N VAL A 114 -4.20 22.64 3.54
CA VAL A 114 -4.59 22.21 4.88
C VAL A 114 -3.74 21.00 5.26
N ALA A 115 -2.80 21.18 6.19
CA ALA A 115 -1.95 20.10 6.68
C ALA A 115 -2.60 19.43 7.88
N LEU A 116 -2.69 18.10 7.84
CA LEU A 116 -3.21 17.27 8.91
C LEU A 116 -2.18 16.19 9.26
N PRO A 117 -1.44 16.36 10.36
CA PRO A 117 -0.59 15.31 10.91
C PRO A 117 -1.43 14.11 11.30
N VAL A 118 -1.06 12.94 10.79
CA VAL A 118 -1.69 11.68 11.19
C VAL A 118 -1.04 11.26 12.50
N PRO A 119 -1.82 11.10 13.59
CA PRO A 119 -1.25 10.69 14.87
C PRO A 119 -0.60 9.31 14.74
N THR A 120 0.62 9.21 15.26
CA THR A 120 1.32 7.94 15.45
C THR A 120 0.81 7.33 16.75
N GLU A 121 0.02 6.27 16.66
CA GLU A 121 -0.29 5.48 17.85
C GLU A 121 0.96 4.66 18.18
N SER A 122 1.58 4.93 19.33
CA SER A 122 2.54 4.01 19.93
C SER A 122 1.86 2.66 20.19
N GLU A 123 2.61 1.57 20.24
CA GLU A 123 2.16 0.18 20.49
C GLU A 123 1.42 -0.04 21.85
N GLU A 124 0.50 0.81 22.27
CA GLU A 124 -0.20 0.66 23.56
C GLU A 124 -1.32 -0.39 23.48
N ALA A 125 -1.19 -1.36 24.39
CA ALA A 125 -2.09 -2.44 24.82
C ALA A 125 -2.67 -3.43 23.78
N ASP A 126 -3.14 -2.98 22.61
CA ASP A 126 -4.07 -3.77 21.77
C ASP A 126 -3.44 -4.32 20.45
N GLY A 127 -2.20 -3.93 20.11
CA GLY A 127 -1.38 -4.54 19.04
C GLY A 127 -1.43 -3.85 17.67
N MET A 128 -0.39 -4.09 16.84
CA MET A 128 -0.14 -3.38 15.56
C MET A 128 -1.29 -3.46 14.53
N ALA A 129 -1.97 -4.60 14.45
CA ALA A 129 -3.09 -4.78 13.51
C ALA A 129 -4.28 -3.87 13.86
N GLU A 130 -4.53 -3.64 15.15
CA GLU A 130 -5.59 -2.75 15.61
C GLU A 130 -5.24 -1.28 15.36
N ALA A 131 -3.99 -0.88 15.66
CA ALA A 131 -3.49 0.45 15.34
C ALA A 131 -3.60 0.77 13.83
N ALA A 132 -3.27 -0.20 12.96
CA ALA A 132 -3.40 -0.06 11.51
C ALA A 132 -4.87 0.16 11.05
N ARG A 133 -5.84 -0.57 11.65
CA ARG A 133 -7.28 -0.34 11.39
C ARG A 133 -7.72 1.03 11.87
N ALA A 134 -7.36 1.39 13.09
CA ALA A 134 -7.72 2.67 13.69
C ALA A 134 -7.18 3.85 12.86
N ALA A 135 -5.95 3.77 12.36
CA ALA A 135 -5.38 4.75 11.45
C ALA A 135 -6.15 4.84 10.12
N ALA A 136 -6.52 3.69 9.53
CA ALA A 136 -7.32 3.66 8.31
C ALA A 136 -8.72 4.25 8.51
N HIS A 137 -9.38 3.98 9.63
CA HIS A 137 -10.70 4.55 9.98
C HIS A 137 -10.64 6.06 10.13
N ARG A 138 -9.69 6.58 10.92
CA ARG A 138 -9.51 8.03 11.08
C ARG A 138 -9.22 8.71 9.74
N ALA A 139 -8.39 8.11 8.90
CA ALA A 139 -8.11 8.64 7.58
C ALA A 139 -9.36 8.65 6.69
N LEU A 140 -10.19 7.60 6.74
CA LEU A 140 -11.47 7.56 6.02
C LEU A 140 -12.40 8.67 6.48
N ASP A 141 -12.58 8.84 7.79
CA ASP A 141 -13.47 9.86 8.36
C ASP A 141 -13.05 11.27 7.92
N VAL A 142 -11.74 11.56 7.98
CA VAL A 142 -11.17 12.83 7.55
C VAL A 142 -11.39 13.05 6.04
N VAL A 143 -11.14 12.04 5.22
CA VAL A 143 -11.32 12.12 3.77
C VAL A 143 -12.80 12.33 3.41
N GLN A 144 -13.72 11.63 4.08
CA GLN A 144 -15.16 11.78 3.85
C GLN A 144 -15.64 13.17 4.29
N ALA A 145 -15.23 13.65 5.46
CA ALA A 145 -15.55 14.99 5.93
C ALA A 145 -15.04 16.08 4.97
N TRP A 146 -13.80 15.94 4.48
CA TRP A 146 -13.20 16.85 3.50
C TRP A 146 -13.94 16.87 2.16
N LEU A 147 -14.44 15.71 1.70
CA LEU A 147 -15.17 15.60 0.45
C LEU A 147 -16.62 16.08 0.56
N ALA A 148 -17.23 15.96 1.75
CA ALA A 148 -18.61 16.39 2.01
C ALA A 148 -18.75 17.91 2.12
N ASP A 149 -17.68 18.63 2.48
CA ASP A 149 -17.71 20.08 2.61
C ASP A 149 -17.43 20.79 1.26
N GLU A 150 -18.48 21.35 0.67
CA GLU A 150 -18.43 22.05 -0.62
C GLU A 150 -17.54 23.31 -0.60
N GLN A 151 -17.29 23.90 0.57
CA GLN A 151 -16.42 25.08 0.69
C GLN A 151 -15.00 24.78 0.18
N PHE A 152 -14.52 23.57 0.43
CA PHE A 152 -13.20 23.10 0.00
C PHE A 152 -13.20 22.52 -1.43
N ALA A 153 -14.38 22.27 -2.03
CA ALA A 153 -14.50 21.68 -3.36
C ALA A 153 -14.24 22.67 -4.51
N ALA A 154 -14.64 23.94 -4.36
CA ALA A 154 -14.56 24.95 -5.43
C ALA A 154 -13.20 25.67 -5.54
N ALA A 155 -12.40 25.70 -4.45
CA ALA A 155 -11.35 26.71 -4.25
C ALA A 155 -9.92 26.29 -4.66
N GLY A 156 -9.68 25.05 -5.09
CA GLY A 156 -8.34 24.57 -5.45
C GLY A 156 -7.43 24.26 -4.24
N THR A 157 -7.99 24.16 -3.04
CA THR A 157 -7.29 23.80 -1.81
C THR A 157 -7.02 22.31 -1.72
N ARG A 158 -5.84 21.95 -1.21
CA ARG A 158 -5.40 20.57 -1.02
C ARG A 158 -5.34 20.19 0.46
N LEU A 159 -5.86 19.02 0.78
CA LEU A 159 -5.64 18.39 2.08
C LEU A 159 -4.34 17.56 2.03
N ALA A 160 -3.36 17.95 2.82
CA ALA A 160 -2.08 17.27 2.96
C ALA A 160 -2.09 16.40 4.22
N LEU A 161 -2.10 15.07 4.06
CA LEU A 161 -1.93 14.14 5.18
C LEU A 161 -0.44 13.91 5.40
N VAL A 162 0.03 14.21 6.61
CA VAL A 162 1.44 14.16 6.99
C VAL A 162 1.67 12.99 7.93
N THR A 163 2.39 11.97 7.45
CA THR A 163 2.78 10.78 8.22
C THR A 163 4.25 10.85 8.66
N ARG A 164 4.65 9.99 9.59
CA ARG A 164 6.03 9.93 10.11
C ARG A 164 6.61 8.53 9.98
N GLY A 165 7.48 8.31 9.01
CA GLY A 165 8.13 7.02 8.81
C GLY A 165 7.18 5.90 8.39
N ALA A 166 6.05 6.23 7.75
CA ALA A 166 5.04 5.28 7.29
C ALA A 166 5.36 4.63 5.94
N VAL A 167 6.40 5.12 5.25
CA VAL A 167 6.91 4.58 3.99
C VAL A 167 8.42 4.46 4.02
N ALA A 168 8.96 3.43 3.36
CA ALA A 168 10.39 3.31 3.11
C ALA A 168 10.77 4.21 1.93
N ALA A 169 11.34 5.39 2.21
CA ALA A 169 11.72 6.39 1.21
C ALA A 169 13.22 6.38 0.88
N GLY A 170 13.97 5.43 1.44
CA GLY A 170 15.37 5.15 1.13
C GLY A 170 15.63 3.68 0.83
N PRO A 171 16.71 3.36 0.10
CA PRO A 171 17.04 1.99 -0.31
C PRO A 171 17.31 1.01 0.85
N ASP A 172 17.47 1.51 2.08
CA ASP A 172 17.74 0.75 3.33
C ASP A 172 16.80 1.11 4.48
N GLU A 173 15.80 1.94 4.22
CA GLU A 173 14.93 2.42 5.27
C GLU A 173 13.88 1.34 5.59
N GLY A 174 13.79 0.93 6.85
CA GLY A 174 12.62 0.24 7.35
C GLY A 174 11.41 1.18 7.43
N VAL A 175 10.23 0.64 7.68
CA VAL A 175 9.06 1.44 8.03
C VAL A 175 8.99 1.53 9.55
N ALA A 176 9.13 2.75 10.09
CA ALA A 176 9.10 2.99 11.54
C ALA A 176 7.67 3.05 12.08
N ASP A 177 6.72 3.56 11.29
CA ASP A 177 5.30 3.62 11.60
C ASP A 177 4.51 2.70 10.66
N LEU A 178 4.45 1.41 11.01
CA LEU A 178 3.71 0.45 10.20
C LEU A 178 2.19 0.68 10.28
N ALA A 179 1.68 1.24 11.38
CA ALA A 179 0.26 1.54 11.57
C ALA A 179 -0.22 2.67 10.66
N GLY A 180 0.64 3.63 10.30
CA GLY A 180 0.36 4.69 9.34
C GLY A 180 0.36 4.24 7.86
N ALA A 181 0.91 3.08 7.53
CA ALA A 181 1.04 2.61 6.14
C ALA A 181 -0.31 2.46 5.38
N PRO A 182 -1.41 1.94 5.97
CA PRO A 182 -2.72 1.85 5.31
C PRO A 182 -3.26 3.19 4.83
N VAL A 183 -2.94 4.30 5.51
CA VAL A 183 -3.37 5.65 5.15
C VAL A 183 -2.89 6.02 3.76
N TRP A 184 -1.65 5.65 3.42
CA TRP A 184 -1.08 5.88 2.08
C TRP A 184 -1.84 5.16 0.98
N GLY A 185 -2.22 3.89 1.20
CA GLY A 185 -3.00 3.11 0.25
C GLY A 185 -4.39 3.70 0.02
N LEU A 186 -5.09 4.04 1.10
CA LEU A 186 -6.41 4.70 1.05
C LEU A 186 -6.34 6.01 0.27
N LEU A 187 -5.36 6.87 0.56
CA LEU A 187 -5.22 8.17 -0.10
C LEU A 187 -4.76 8.08 -1.55
N ARG A 188 -3.99 7.06 -1.93
CA ARG A 188 -3.69 6.81 -3.36
C ARG A 188 -4.97 6.52 -4.15
N SER A 189 -5.90 5.75 -3.58
CA SER A 189 -7.25 5.60 -4.15
C SER A 189 -7.98 6.95 -4.19
N ALA A 190 -7.94 7.72 -3.10
CA ALA A 190 -8.56 9.04 -3.02
C ALA A 190 -8.07 10.01 -4.08
N GLN A 191 -6.76 10.05 -4.34
CA GLN A 191 -6.13 10.84 -5.39
C GLN A 191 -6.59 10.44 -6.80
N THR A 192 -6.89 9.15 -6.99
CA THR A 192 -7.40 8.63 -8.27
C THR A 192 -8.87 9.00 -8.47
N GLU A 193 -9.68 8.92 -7.41
CA GLU A 193 -11.10 9.28 -7.42
C GLU A 193 -11.32 10.80 -7.51
N ASN A 194 -10.45 11.57 -6.86
CA ASN A 194 -10.52 13.02 -6.70
C ASN A 194 -9.15 13.65 -6.99
N PRO A 195 -8.77 13.80 -8.27
CA PRO A 195 -7.52 14.44 -8.67
C PRO A 195 -7.38 15.85 -8.07
N ASP A 196 -6.15 16.21 -7.73
CA ASP A 196 -5.76 17.55 -7.23
C ASP A 196 -6.38 17.98 -5.88
N ARG A 197 -7.05 17.07 -5.15
CA ARG A 197 -7.66 17.35 -3.83
C ARG A 197 -6.80 16.94 -2.63
N PHE A 198 -5.88 15.99 -2.82
CA PHE A 198 -5.13 15.37 -1.74
C PHE A 198 -3.64 15.32 -2.02
N LEU A 199 -2.83 15.49 -0.97
CA LEU A 199 -1.39 15.35 -0.99
C LEU A 199 -0.96 14.41 0.15
N LEU A 200 0.01 13.53 -0.13
CA LEU A 200 0.65 12.67 0.86
C LEU A 200 2.08 13.18 1.11
N LEU A 201 2.42 13.37 2.38
CA LEU A 201 3.79 13.66 2.78
C LEU A 201 4.20 12.73 3.93
N ASP A 202 5.40 12.16 3.85
CA ASP A 202 6.02 11.44 4.96
C ASP A 202 7.34 12.10 5.39
N THR A 203 7.61 12.17 6.70
CA THR A 203 8.85 12.75 7.24
C THR A 203 9.53 11.83 8.25
N ASP A 204 10.84 12.00 8.44
CA ASP A 204 11.55 11.46 9.61
C ASP A 204 11.54 12.45 10.80
N ASP A 205 12.17 12.04 11.91
CA ASP A 205 12.26 12.82 13.14
C ASP A 205 13.40 13.85 13.17
N SER A 206 14.18 13.97 12.10
CA SER A 206 15.38 14.81 12.11
C SER A 206 15.03 16.30 12.08
N GLU A 207 15.83 17.10 12.80
CA GLU A 207 15.69 18.57 12.83
C GLU A 207 15.80 19.16 11.41
N ALA A 208 16.75 18.66 10.61
CA ALA A 208 16.93 19.08 9.22
C ALA A 208 15.68 18.82 8.35
N SER A 209 14.94 17.72 8.57
CA SER A 209 13.69 17.46 7.86
C SER A 209 12.57 18.40 8.29
N ARG A 210 12.48 18.71 9.59
CA ARG A 210 11.48 19.66 10.11
C ARG A 210 11.63 21.05 9.50
N ASP A 211 12.87 21.51 9.33
CA ASP A 211 13.17 22.82 8.73
C ASP A 211 12.71 22.92 7.27
N VAL A 212 12.82 21.82 6.50
CA VAL A 212 12.50 21.78 5.06
C VAL A 212 11.03 21.41 4.80
N LEU A 213 10.34 20.86 5.80
CA LEU A 213 8.98 20.32 5.68
C LEU A 213 7.96 21.31 5.09
N PRO A 214 7.91 22.58 5.52
CA PRO A 214 6.97 23.54 4.94
C PRO A 214 7.28 23.82 3.46
N ASP A 215 8.55 24.00 3.12
CA ASP A 215 9.00 24.28 1.75
C ASP A 215 8.71 23.10 0.82
N ALA A 216 8.85 21.87 1.33
CA ALA A 216 8.55 20.66 0.58
C ALA A 216 7.07 20.57 0.17
N LEU A 217 6.14 20.93 1.05
CA LEU A 217 4.69 20.94 0.76
C LEU A 217 4.33 22.02 -0.27
N LEU A 218 4.85 23.24 -0.13
CA LEU A 218 4.61 24.30 -1.13
C LEU A 218 5.15 23.92 -2.49
N TRP A 219 6.38 23.39 -2.53
CA TRP A 219 6.99 22.91 -3.75
C TRP A 219 6.14 21.81 -4.39
N ALA A 220 5.66 20.85 -3.59
CA ALA A 220 4.84 19.74 -4.08
C ALA A 220 3.55 20.22 -4.71
N VAL A 221 2.87 21.18 -4.08
CA VAL A 221 1.65 21.79 -4.64
C VAL A 221 1.96 22.54 -5.94
N ALA A 222 3.01 23.35 -5.97
CA ALA A 222 3.40 24.11 -7.15
C ALA A 222 3.84 23.25 -8.34
N GLN A 223 4.36 22.04 -8.08
CA GLN A 223 4.80 21.10 -9.12
C GLN A 223 3.76 20.02 -9.46
N ASP A 224 2.56 20.09 -8.88
CA ASP A 224 1.53 19.05 -8.96
C ASP A 224 2.09 17.65 -8.65
N GLU A 225 2.93 17.58 -7.60
CA GLU A 225 3.45 16.33 -7.05
C GLU A 225 2.54 15.86 -5.91
N PRO A 226 1.83 14.73 -6.08
CA PRO A 226 0.83 14.28 -5.11
C PRO A 226 1.43 13.54 -3.91
N GLN A 227 2.71 13.16 -3.96
CA GLN A 227 3.37 12.32 -2.96
C GLN A 227 4.82 12.77 -2.77
N VAL A 228 5.22 13.01 -1.52
CA VAL A 228 6.56 13.45 -1.13
C VAL A 228 7.04 12.72 0.13
N ALA A 229 8.34 12.49 0.24
CA ALA A 229 8.99 12.08 1.49
C ALA A 229 10.17 13.00 1.79
N VAL A 230 10.37 13.36 3.07
CA VAL A 230 11.49 14.17 3.55
C VAL A 230 12.36 13.32 4.49
N ARG A 231 13.66 13.24 4.19
CA ARG A 231 14.65 12.43 4.94
C ARG A 231 15.94 13.19 5.14
N GLY A 232 16.37 13.39 6.39
CA GLY A 232 17.57 14.17 6.71
C GLY A 232 17.64 15.53 6.01
N GLY A 233 16.50 16.21 5.82
CA GLY A 233 16.39 17.47 5.07
C GLY A 233 16.36 17.34 3.54
N GLU A 234 16.43 16.12 2.97
CA GLU A 234 16.32 15.87 1.54
C GLU A 234 14.87 15.54 1.14
N VAL A 235 14.35 16.26 0.15
CA VAL A 235 13.01 16.02 -0.43
C VAL A 235 13.10 14.96 -1.53
N ARG A 236 12.23 13.96 -1.50
CA ARG A 236 12.18 12.84 -2.44
C ARG A 236 10.77 12.62 -2.98
N VAL A 237 10.68 12.15 -4.22
CA VAL A 237 9.42 11.83 -4.89
C VAL A 237 9.42 10.40 -5.44
N PRO A 238 8.30 9.66 -5.35
CA PRO A 238 8.26 8.28 -5.78
C PRO A 238 8.13 8.18 -7.31
N ARG A 239 8.84 7.24 -7.92
CA ARG A 239 8.83 6.95 -9.36
C ARG A 239 8.94 5.45 -9.60
N LEU A 240 8.23 4.95 -10.60
CA LEU A 240 8.36 3.55 -10.98
C LEU A 240 9.60 3.36 -11.88
N ALA A 241 10.43 2.40 -11.52
CA ALA A 241 11.64 2.05 -12.26
C ALA A 241 11.64 0.55 -12.60
N ARG A 242 12.19 0.19 -13.77
CA ARG A 242 12.37 -1.22 -14.15
C ARG A 242 13.34 -1.89 -13.17
N ALA A 243 13.01 -3.09 -12.73
CA ALA A 243 13.93 -3.96 -12.00
C ALA A 243 14.98 -4.48 -13.00
N GLY A 244 15.95 -3.64 -13.33
CA GLY A 244 17.21 -4.02 -13.94
C GLY A 244 18.36 -3.65 -13.00
N ARG A 245 19.61 -3.98 -13.36
CA ARG A 245 20.87 -3.67 -12.63
C ARG A 245 21.05 -2.21 -12.13
N ALA A 246 20.11 -1.31 -12.41
CA ALA A 246 20.06 0.07 -11.93
C ALA A 246 19.92 0.20 -10.40
N GLY A 247 19.44 -0.83 -9.69
CA GLY A 247 19.32 -0.81 -8.22
C GLY A 247 20.60 -1.14 -7.43
N GLY A 248 21.74 -1.39 -8.09
CA GLY A 248 23.01 -1.66 -7.43
C GLY A 248 23.14 -3.04 -6.75
N ALA A 249 22.04 -3.81 -6.61
CA ALA A 249 22.06 -5.17 -6.10
C ALA A 249 22.66 -6.17 -7.09
N LEU A 250 23.48 -7.08 -6.58
CA LEU A 250 24.10 -8.20 -7.28
C LEU A 250 23.10 -9.33 -7.44
N ILE A 251 23.20 -10.07 -8.55
CA ILE A 251 22.32 -11.20 -8.85
C ILE A 251 23.14 -12.49 -8.72
N PRO A 252 22.73 -13.46 -7.89
CA PRO A 252 23.38 -14.76 -7.82
C PRO A 252 23.32 -15.51 -9.15
N PRO A 253 24.33 -16.33 -9.50
CA PRO A 253 24.26 -17.23 -10.66
C PRO A 253 23.03 -18.15 -10.60
N ALA A 254 22.27 -18.23 -11.69
CA ALA A 254 21.08 -19.06 -11.75
C ALA A 254 21.42 -20.56 -11.78
N GLY A 255 20.61 -21.38 -11.10
CA GLY A 255 20.71 -22.85 -11.18
C GLY A 255 21.80 -23.50 -10.32
N THR A 256 22.48 -22.75 -9.46
CA THR A 256 23.48 -23.29 -8.54
C THR A 256 23.41 -22.63 -7.16
N SER A 257 23.61 -23.42 -6.10
CA SER A 257 23.82 -22.93 -4.73
C SER A 257 25.30 -22.85 -4.37
N ALA A 258 26.20 -23.08 -5.33
CA ALA A 258 27.65 -23.02 -5.14
C ALA A 258 28.18 -21.73 -5.78
N TRP A 259 27.98 -20.61 -5.10
CA TRP A 259 28.47 -19.29 -5.53
C TRP A 259 29.04 -18.52 -4.34
N ARG A 260 29.73 -17.42 -4.63
CA ARG A 260 30.41 -16.60 -3.64
C ARG A 260 30.61 -15.17 -4.15
N LEU A 261 30.62 -14.20 -3.24
CA LEU A 261 31.07 -12.84 -3.49
C LEU A 261 32.58 -12.77 -3.73
N GLU A 262 32.95 -12.21 -4.86
CA GLU A 262 34.32 -11.99 -5.30
C GLU A 262 34.51 -10.56 -5.83
N ILE A 263 35.77 -10.16 -5.99
CA ILE A 263 36.15 -8.88 -6.61
C ILE A 263 37.21 -9.15 -7.69
N PRO A 264 36.80 -9.39 -8.94
CA PRO A 264 37.72 -9.72 -10.02
C PRO A 264 38.72 -8.60 -10.30
N VAL A 265 38.26 -7.35 -10.22
CA VAL A 265 39.08 -6.15 -10.42
C VAL A 265 39.08 -5.32 -9.14
N LYS A 266 40.20 -5.29 -8.42
CA LYS A 266 40.35 -4.53 -7.18
C LYS A 266 40.37 -3.01 -7.42
N GLY A 267 40.04 -2.24 -6.39
CA GLY A 267 40.15 -0.77 -6.37
C GLY A 267 38.82 -0.01 -6.34
N SER A 268 37.69 -0.67 -6.62
CA SER A 268 36.35 -0.08 -6.49
C SER A 268 35.32 -1.13 -6.08
N PHE A 269 34.42 -0.78 -5.15
CA PHE A 269 33.33 -1.67 -4.72
C PHE A 269 32.30 -1.95 -5.81
N GLY A 270 32.27 -1.15 -6.89
CA GLY A 270 31.42 -1.42 -8.06
C GLY A 270 31.84 -2.66 -8.85
N ASN A 271 33.04 -3.21 -8.58
CA ASN A 271 33.56 -4.41 -9.23
C ASN A 271 33.27 -5.70 -8.43
N LEU A 272 32.47 -5.61 -7.37
CA LEU A 272 32.02 -6.80 -6.63
C LEU A 272 31.03 -7.59 -7.48
N GLU A 273 31.18 -8.92 -7.51
CA GLU A 273 30.33 -9.82 -8.29
C GLU A 273 30.03 -11.10 -7.49
N LEU A 274 28.83 -11.66 -7.67
CA LEU A 274 28.51 -13.01 -7.21
C LEU A 274 28.88 -14.00 -8.32
N ARG A 275 29.85 -14.87 -8.06
CA ARG A 275 30.41 -15.82 -9.03
C ARG A 275 30.25 -17.25 -8.58
N GLU A 276 30.12 -18.17 -9.53
CA GLU A 276 30.09 -19.61 -9.24
C GLU A 276 31.39 -20.04 -8.55
N CYS A 277 31.25 -20.89 -7.54
CA CYS A 277 32.32 -21.43 -6.73
C CYS A 277 32.16 -22.95 -6.65
N PRO A 278 32.50 -23.70 -7.71
CA PRO A 278 32.29 -25.15 -7.76
C PRO A 278 33.00 -25.91 -6.64
N SER A 279 34.11 -25.38 -6.13
CA SER A 279 34.88 -25.96 -5.02
C SER A 279 34.08 -26.07 -3.72
N ALA A 280 33.00 -25.30 -3.55
CA ALA A 280 32.10 -25.45 -2.40
C ALA A 280 31.41 -26.84 -2.35
N GLY A 281 31.29 -27.52 -3.51
CA GLY A 281 30.70 -28.85 -3.65
C GLY A 281 31.72 -30.00 -3.68
N GLU A 282 33.02 -29.74 -3.51
CA GLU A 282 34.04 -30.81 -3.50
C GLU A 282 33.92 -31.72 -2.26
N PRO A 283 34.30 -33.01 -2.32
CA PRO A 283 34.24 -33.89 -1.15
C PRO A 283 35.01 -33.35 0.05
N LEU A 284 34.48 -33.53 1.26
CA LEU A 284 35.12 -33.05 2.49
C LEU A 284 36.41 -33.84 2.79
N ALA A 285 37.48 -33.11 3.15
CA ALA A 285 38.66 -33.72 3.74
C ALA A 285 38.40 -34.12 5.20
N PRO A 286 39.22 -35.03 5.80
CA PRO A 286 39.09 -35.38 7.20
C PRO A 286 39.12 -34.15 8.12
N GLY A 287 38.21 -34.11 9.11
CA GLY A 287 38.05 -33.01 10.05
C GLY A 287 37.34 -31.77 9.50
N GLN A 288 36.93 -31.75 8.23
CA GLN A 288 36.17 -30.63 7.66
C GLN A 288 34.67 -30.75 7.89
N VAL A 289 33.99 -29.61 7.88
CA VAL A 289 32.54 -29.49 7.99
C VAL A 289 32.05 -28.54 6.91
N ARG A 290 31.00 -28.94 6.19
CA ARG A 290 30.28 -28.08 5.26
C ARG A 290 29.13 -27.40 5.98
N VAL A 291 29.07 -26.08 5.89
CA VAL A 291 28.05 -25.26 6.53
C VAL A 291 27.29 -24.47 5.47
N GLN A 292 25.97 -24.51 5.56
CA GLN A 292 25.08 -23.59 4.86
C GLN A 292 25.11 -22.25 5.60
N VAL A 293 25.79 -21.27 5.02
CA VAL A 293 25.94 -19.96 5.65
C VAL A 293 24.60 -19.24 5.61
N ARG A 294 24.18 -18.70 6.76
CA ARG A 294 23.00 -17.84 6.90
C ARG A 294 23.37 -16.38 7.04
N ALA A 295 24.47 -16.12 7.74
CA ALA A 295 25.02 -14.78 7.91
C ALA A 295 26.53 -14.84 8.04
N ALA A 296 27.22 -13.80 7.58
CA ALA A 296 28.67 -13.70 7.58
C ALA A 296 29.12 -12.31 8.06
N GLY A 297 30.01 -12.27 9.04
CA GLY A 297 30.55 -11.01 9.54
C GLY A 297 31.50 -10.34 8.54
N MET A 298 31.31 -9.05 8.30
CA MET A 298 32.25 -8.24 7.55
C MET A 298 33.30 -7.62 8.47
N ASN A 299 34.55 -7.62 8.02
CA ASN A 299 35.69 -7.05 8.71
C ASN A 299 36.35 -5.97 7.87
N PHE A 300 37.06 -5.03 8.52
CA PHE A 300 37.80 -3.98 7.80
C PHE A 300 38.86 -4.57 6.85
N ARG A 301 39.34 -5.78 7.15
CA ARG A 301 40.16 -6.60 6.24
C ARG A 301 39.51 -6.80 4.88
N ASP A 302 38.21 -7.06 4.80
CA ASP A 302 37.51 -7.30 3.54
C ASP A 302 37.50 -6.04 2.67
N VAL A 303 37.33 -4.86 3.29
CA VAL A 303 37.44 -3.56 2.61
C VAL A 303 38.84 -3.36 2.04
N LEU A 304 39.89 -3.63 2.82
CA LEU A 304 41.27 -3.50 2.36
C LEU A 304 41.62 -4.50 1.23
N LEU A 305 41.04 -5.71 1.26
CA LEU A 305 41.16 -6.69 0.17
C LEU A 305 40.50 -6.18 -1.11
N ALA A 306 39.29 -5.62 -1.00
CA ALA A 306 38.56 -5.07 -2.13
C ALA A 306 39.26 -3.85 -2.75
N LEU A 307 39.91 -3.01 -1.94
CA LEU A 307 40.70 -1.86 -2.40
C LEU A 307 42.10 -2.23 -2.89
N GLY A 308 42.54 -3.49 -2.76
CA GLY A 308 43.86 -3.94 -3.22
C GLY A 308 45.04 -3.52 -2.36
N VAL A 309 44.79 -3.17 -1.09
CA VAL A 309 45.82 -2.79 -0.12
C VAL A 309 46.52 -4.01 0.47
N VAL A 310 45.85 -5.17 0.49
CA VAL A 310 46.33 -6.44 1.10
C VAL A 310 46.71 -7.47 0.01
N PRO A 311 47.70 -8.35 0.22
CA PRO A 311 48.18 -9.32 -0.77
C PRO A 311 47.11 -10.18 -1.46
N ASN A 312 47.35 -10.53 -2.73
CA ASN A 312 46.36 -11.12 -3.66
C ASN A 312 45.86 -12.55 -3.37
N GLN A 313 46.41 -13.27 -2.38
CA GLN A 313 46.06 -14.67 -2.11
C GLN A 313 44.93 -14.86 -1.08
N GLN A 314 44.42 -13.78 -0.51
CA GLN A 314 43.43 -13.82 0.56
C GLN A 314 42.00 -13.71 0.04
N VAL A 315 41.10 -14.49 0.64
CA VAL A 315 39.68 -14.50 0.30
C VAL A 315 38.83 -13.80 1.37
N MET A 316 37.78 -13.10 0.91
CA MET A 316 36.83 -12.33 1.74
C MET A 316 35.92 -13.23 2.60
N GLY A 317 35.40 -12.71 3.70
CA GLY A 317 34.45 -13.41 4.57
C GLY A 317 35.14 -14.46 5.42
N ASN A 318 35.64 -14.05 6.58
CA ASN A 318 36.42 -14.87 7.50
C ASN A 318 35.64 -15.35 8.73
N GLU A 319 34.36 -15.03 8.85
CA GLU A 319 33.49 -15.53 9.90
C GLU A 319 32.05 -15.66 9.41
N ALA A 320 31.32 -16.60 10.00
CA ALA A 320 29.92 -16.84 9.68
C ALA A 320 29.21 -17.63 10.78
N ALA A 321 27.89 -17.64 10.66
CA ALA A 321 27.01 -18.57 11.34
C ALA A 321 26.07 -19.22 10.32
N GLY A 322 25.71 -20.47 10.58
CA GLY A 322 24.94 -21.28 9.64
C GLY A 322 24.57 -22.66 10.17
N VAL A 323 24.13 -23.53 9.25
CA VAL A 323 23.64 -24.88 9.56
C VAL A 323 24.54 -25.92 8.92
N VAL A 324 24.92 -26.96 9.67
CA VAL A 324 25.75 -28.07 9.15
C VAL A 324 25.01 -28.84 8.06
N LEU A 325 25.62 -28.97 6.88
CA LEU A 325 25.11 -29.74 5.74
C LEU A 325 25.75 -31.12 5.63
N GLU A 326 27.03 -31.21 5.94
CA GLU A 326 27.82 -32.44 5.80
C GLU A 326 29.01 -32.40 6.76
N VAL A 327 29.37 -33.55 7.31
CA VAL A 327 30.52 -33.71 8.21
C VAL A 327 31.52 -34.68 7.58
N GLY A 328 32.79 -34.27 7.55
CA GLY A 328 33.88 -35.07 7.02
C GLY A 328 34.32 -36.17 7.98
N GLU A 329 35.14 -37.10 7.48
CA GLU A 329 35.70 -38.19 8.27
C GLU A 329 36.41 -37.67 9.54
N GLY A 330 36.15 -38.28 10.69
CA GLY A 330 36.77 -37.91 11.97
C GLY A 330 36.03 -36.83 12.76
N VAL A 331 34.96 -36.24 12.23
CA VAL A 331 34.05 -35.36 12.97
C VAL A 331 32.94 -36.21 13.60
N THR A 332 32.84 -36.22 14.94
CA THR A 332 31.90 -37.11 15.67
C THR A 332 30.93 -36.37 16.57
N ASP A 333 31.14 -35.08 16.79
CA ASP A 333 30.44 -34.25 17.77
C ASP A 333 29.52 -33.20 17.15
N LEU A 334 29.47 -33.12 15.82
CA LEU A 334 28.48 -32.37 15.05
C LEU A 334 27.71 -33.31 14.13
N VAL A 335 26.44 -33.00 13.90
CA VAL A 335 25.58 -33.70 12.95
C VAL A 335 24.93 -32.71 11.97
N VAL A 336 24.44 -33.24 10.85
CA VAL A 336 23.69 -32.44 9.88
C VAL A 336 22.46 -31.82 10.55
N GLY A 337 22.26 -30.52 10.35
CA GLY A 337 21.20 -29.74 11.00
C GLY A 337 21.66 -28.92 12.20
N ASP A 338 22.84 -29.17 12.76
CA ASP A 338 23.35 -28.37 13.89
C ASP A 338 23.58 -26.91 13.48
N ARG A 339 23.17 -25.98 14.35
CA ARG A 339 23.45 -24.54 14.21
C ARG A 339 24.84 -24.25 14.77
N VAL A 340 25.70 -23.63 13.97
CA VAL A 340 27.11 -23.36 14.32
C VAL A 340 27.50 -21.93 13.99
N LEU A 341 28.47 -21.39 14.73
CA LEU A 341 29.22 -20.19 14.37
C LEU A 341 30.72 -20.50 14.35
N GLY A 342 31.49 -19.66 13.67
CA GLY A 342 32.94 -19.80 13.73
C GLY A 342 33.71 -19.01 12.69
N VAL A 343 34.97 -19.41 12.52
CA VAL A 343 35.93 -18.81 11.60
C VAL A 343 35.97 -19.62 10.30
N PHE A 344 35.92 -18.90 9.19
CA PHE A 344 35.83 -19.46 7.84
C PHE A 344 36.89 -18.86 6.93
N SER A 345 37.01 -19.42 5.72
CA SER A 345 37.65 -18.78 4.59
C SER A 345 36.68 -18.80 3.42
N GLY A 346 36.07 -17.65 3.11
CA GLY A 346 35.10 -17.58 2.01
C GLY A 346 33.64 -17.67 2.39
N ALA A 347 33.25 -17.10 3.52
CA ALA A 347 31.88 -17.16 4.02
C ALA A 347 30.86 -16.27 3.29
N PHE A 348 31.27 -15.39 2.37
CA PHE A 348 30.32 -14.54 1.61
C PHE A 348 29.68 -15.32 0.46
N GLY A 349 28.99 -16.41 0.78
CA GLY A 349 28.29 -17.28 -0.15
C GLY A 349 27.47 -18.32 0.62
N PRO A 350 26.47 -18.94 -0.01
CA PRO A 350 25.51 -19.88 0.63
C PRO A 350 26.13 -21.11 1.26
N VAL A 351 27.33 -21.52 0.82
CA VAL A 351 28.02 -22.70 1.33
C VAL A 351 29.48 -22.36 1.58
N ALA A 352 29.97 -22.71 2.77
CA ALA A 352 31.37 -22.60 3.14
C ALA A 352 31.83 -23.89 3.83
N VAL A 353 33.10 -24.23 3.66
CA VAL A 353 33.75 -25.38 4.29
C VAL A 353 34.84 -24.86 5.22
N THR A 354 34.92 -25.41 6.43
CA THR A 354 35.97 -25.08 7.41
C THR A 354 36.37 -26.31 8.22
N ASP A 355 37.45 -26.20 9.00
CA ASP A 355 37.86 -27.24 9.95
C ASP A 355 36.93 -27.24 11.17
N ARG A 356 36.54 -28.41 11.66
CA ARG A 356 35.68 -28.57 12.85
C ARG A 356 36.16 -27.71 14.03
N ARG A 357 37.46 -27.59 14.25
CA ARG A 357 38.03 -26.83 15.39
C ARG A 357 37.80 -25.32 15.27
N MET A 358 37.47 -24.83 14.09
CA MET A 358 37.12 -23.43 13.86
C MET A 358 35.64 -23.13 14.10
N LEU A 359 34.84 -24.14 14.47
CA LEU A 359 33.40 -24.03 14.73
C LEU A 359 33.09 -24.25 16.22
N ALA A 360 32.00 -23.64 16.67
CA ALA A 360 31.35 -23.95 17.93
C ALA A 360 29.83 -24.05 17.75
N PRO A 361 29.14 -24.82 18.60
CA PRO A 361 27.68 -24.81 18.66
C PRO A 361 27.17 -23.39 18.91
N MET A 362 26.11 -23.02 18.20
CA MET A 362 25.49 -21.71 18.36
C MET A 362 24.52 -21.71 19.56
N PRO A 363 24.58 -20.70 20.45
CA PRO A 363 23.57 -20.53 21.48
C PRO A 363 22.16 -20.49 20.90
N ALA A 364 21.21 -21.15 21.57
CA ALA A 364 19.87 -21.38 21.02
C ALA A 364 19.07 -20.07 20.82
N ASP A 365 19.27 -19.12 21.72
CA ASP A 365 18.64 -17.79 21.79
C ASP A 365 19.26 -16.77 20.83
N TRP A 366 20.27 -17.14 20.05
CA TRP A 366 20.91 -16.24 19.10
C TRP A 366 20.30 -16.37 17.71
N SER A 367 20.11 -15.22 17.05
CA SER A 367 19.94 -15.16 15.60
C SER A 367 21.27 -15.46 14.89
N PHE A 368 21.22 -15.90 13.63
CA PHE A 368 22.43 -16.09 12.83
C PHE A 368 23.20 -14.78 12.61
N VAL A 369 22.50 -13.64 12.53
CA VAL A 369 23.12 -12.31 12.39
C VAL A 369 23.94 -11.97 13.63
N GLN A 370 23.38 -12.16 14.83
CA GLN A 370 24.11 -11.96 16.09
C GLN A 370 25.29 -12.91 16.18
N ALA A 371 25.10 -14.20 15.89
CA ALA A 371 26.15 -15.19 15.97
C ALA A 371 27.31 -14.93 14.98
N ALA A 372 27.02 -14.49 13.76
CA ALA A 372 28.03 -14.13 12.77
C ALA A 372 28.82 -12.86 13.14
N SER A 373 28.36 -12.08 14.13
CA SER A 373 29.04 -10.85 14.56
C SER A 373 30.16 -11.08 15.58
N VAL A 374 30.24 -12.28 16.16
CA VAL A 374 31.04 -12.60 17.36
C VAL A 374 32.44 -13.17 17.07
N PRO A 375 32.63 -14.22 16.23
CA PRO A 375 33.86 -15.02 16.21
C PRO A 375 35.14 -14.19 16.13
N VAL A 376 35.35 -13.44 15.04
CA VAL A 376 36.65 -12.80 14.78
C VAL A 376 36.92 -11.67 15.75
N VAL A 377 35.91 -10.87 16.10
CA VAL A 377 36.14 -9.68 16.94
C VAL A 377 36.48 -10.05 18.37
N PHE A 378 35.78 -11.04 18.95
CA PHE A 378 36.07 -11.52 20.30
C PHE A 378 37.31 -12.39 20.36
N LEU A 379 37.55 -13.25 19.37
CA LEU A 379 38.80 -14.03 19.30
C LEU A 379 40.03 -13.11 19.15
N THR A 380 39.95 -12.07 18.33
CA THR A 380 41.06 -11.10 18.16
C THR A 380 41.34 -10.35 19.46
N ALA A 381 40.29 -9.86 20.14
CA ALA A 381 40.42 -9.16 21.40
C ALA A 381 40.95 -10.08 22.51
N TYR A 382 40.42 -11.31 22.62
CA TYR A 382 40.87 -12.30 23.59
C TYR A 382 42.33 -12.66 23.34
N TYR A 383 42.68 -13.08 22.13
CA TYR A 383 44.05 -13.47 21.78
C TYR A 383 45.04 -12.32 22.04
N GLY A 384 44.73 -11.11 21.58
CA GLY A 384 45.56 -9.93 21.81
C GLY A 384 45.76 -9.65 23.30
N LEU A 385 44.68 -9.41 24.04
CA LEU A 385 44.77 -8.96 25.43
C LEU A 385 45.20 -10.08 26.40
N ARG A 386 44.69 -11.30 26.22
CA ARG A 386 44.93 -12.42 27.14
C ARG A 386 46.21 -13.18 26.81
N ASP A 387 46.34 -13.66 25.57
CA ASP A 387 47.42 -14.57 25.21
C ASP A 387 48.71 -13.79 24.90
N LEU A 388 48.63 -12.68 24.16
CA LEU A 388 49.80 -11.91 23.75
C LEU A 388 50.25 -10.89 24.79
N ALA A 389 49.33 -10.08 25.33
CA ALA A 389 49.67 -9.10 26.36
C ALA A 389 49.70 -9.68 27.78
N GLY A 390 49.04 -10.82 28.03
CA GLY A 390 48.95 -11.37 29.38
C GLY A 390 48.29 -10.40 30.37
N LEU A 391 47.26 -9.67 29.93
CA LEU A 391 46.61 -8.59 30.67
C LEU A 391 46.07 -9.10 32.03
N ARG A 392 46.35 -8.34 33.10
CA ARG A 392 46.02 -8.70 34.49
C ARG A 392 45.13 -7.66 35.16
N ALA A 393 44.35 -8.11 36.14
CA ALA A 393 43.56 -7.24 36.99
C ALA A 393 44.43 -6.12 37.62
N GLY A 394 43.92 -4.89 37.59
CA GLY A 394 44.62 -3.70 38.08
C GLY A 394 45.60 -3.05 37.09
N GLU A 395 45.84 -3.63 35.92
CA GLU A 395 46.57 -2.95 34.82
C GLU A 395 45.65 -1.95 34.10
N SER A 396 46.25 -0.95 33.43
CA SER A 396 45.55 -0.04 32.51
C SER A 396 45.76 -0.41 31.04
N VAL A 397 44.68 -0.38 30.26
CA VAL A 397 44.69 -0.67 28.83
C VAL A 397 44.07 0.48 28.03
N LEU A 398 44.76 0.89 26.96
CA LEU A 398 44.21 1.77 25.94
C LEU A 398 43.73 0.96 24.74
N VAL A 399 42.46 1.13 24.39
CA VAL A 399 41.82 0.51 23.24
C VAL A 399 41.48 1.58 22.21
N HIS A 400 42.16 1.54 21.06
CA HIS A 400 41.82 2.43 19.94
C HIS A 400 40.63 1.91 19.14
N ASN A 401 39.87 2.85 18.56
CA ASN A 401 38.63 2.56 17.84
C ASN A 401 37.64 1.73 18.68
N ALA A 402 37.47 2.11 19.96
CA ALA A 402 36.74 1.37 20.98
C ALA A 402 35.22 1.26 20.72
N ALA A 403 34.66 2.03 19.79
CA ALA A 403 33.28 1.90 19.31
C ALA A 403 33.13 0.95 18.09
N GLY A 404 34.23 0.43 17.55
CA GLY A 404 34.22 -0.59 16.49
C GLY A 404 34.18 -2.01 17.06
N GLY A 405 33.98 -3.02 16.20
CA GLY A 405 33.80 -4.42 16.61
C GLY A 405 34.83 -4.97 17.61
N VAL A 406 36.12 -5.00 17.23
CA VAL A 406 37.19 -5.50 18.12
C VAL A 406 37.34 -4.62 19.35
N GLY A 407 37.19 -3.30 19.20
CA GLY A 407 37.30 -2.34 20.29
C GLY A 407 36.25 -2.56 21.38
N MET A 408 34.99 -2.75 21.00
CA MET A 408 33.90 -3.02 21.94
C MET A 408 34.10 -4.38 22.64
N ALA A 409 34.52 -5.41 21.91
CA ALA A 409 34.84 -6.72 22.50
C ALA A 409 36.00 -6.62 23.51
N ALA A 410 37.06 -5.87 23.17
CA ALA A 410 38.21 -5.61 24.02
C ALA A 410 37.81 -4.86 25.31
N VAL A 411 36.96 -3.83 25.21
CA VAL A 411 36.45 -3.10 26.38
C VAL A 411 35.69 -4.04 27.33
N GLN A 412 34.78 -4.88 26.81
CA GLN A 412 34.03 -5.84 27.64
C GLN A 412 34.95 -6.83 28.37
N LEU A 413 35.89 -7.46 27.64
CA LEU A 413 36.83 -8.43 28.20
C LEU A 413 37.76 -7.79 29.24
N ALA A 414 38.31 -6.62 28.93
CA ALA A 414 39.21 -5.89 29.83
C ALA A 414 38.49 -5.52 31.15
N ARG A 415 37.26 -5.00 31.08
CA ARG A 415 36.45 -4.71 32.27
C ARG A 415 36.14 -5.97 33.06
N HIS A 416 35.79 -7.07 32.40
CA HIS A 416 35.57 -8.36 33.08
C HIS A 416 36.80 -8.82 33.86
N TRP A 417 38.01 -8.63 33.31
CA TRP A 417 39.26 -8.96 33.99
C TRP A 417 39.73 -7.92 35.02
N GLY A 418 38.93 -6.89 35.30
CA GLY A 418 39.19 -5.90 36.36
C GLY A 418 40.31 -4.92 36.01
N THR A 419 40.45 -4.54 34.73
CA THR A 419 41.41 -3.53 34.29
C THR A 419 40.80 -2.14 34.19
N GLU A 420 41.63 -1.11 34.28
CA GLU A 420 41.25 0.25 33.98
C GLU A 420 41.32 0.49 32.46
N VAL A 421 40.19 0.86 31.84
CA VAL A 421 40.08 0.92 30.37
C VAL A 421 39.98 2.36 29.88
N TYR A 422 40.83 2.71 28.92
CA TYR A 422 40.82 3.96 28.20
C TYR A 422 40.43 3.68 26.75
N GLY A 423 39.53 4.48 26.17
CA GLY A 423 39.00 4.23 24.82
C GLY A 423 39.06 5.46 23.93
N THR A 424 39.47 5.29 22.67
CA THR A 424 39.29 6.34 21.66
C THR A 424 38.22 6.00 20.63
N ALA A 425 37.42 7.00 20.26
CA ALA A 425 36.49 6.93 19.13
C ALA A 425 36.20 8.33 18.59
N SER A 426 35.57 8.43 17.41
CA SER A 426 35.01 9.70 16.93
C SER A 426 33.94 10.21 17.90
N GLU A 427 33.85 11.53 18.08
CA GLU A 427 32.97 12.19 19.05
C GLU A 427 31.50 11.75 18.96
N GLY A 428 30.95 11.64 17.75
CA GLY A 428 29.58 11.17 17.53
C GLY A 428 29.31 9.72 17.96
N LYS A 429 30.30 8.99 18.49
CA LYS A 429 30.16 7.62 19.00
C LYS A 429 30.44 7.51 20.51
N TRP A 430 30.71 8.61 21.20
CA TRP A 430 31.08 8.56 22.62
C TRP A 430 29.98 7.98 23.51
N ASP A 431 28.71 8.16 23.15
CA ASP A 431 27.60 7.55 23.88
C ASP A 431 27.66 6.02 23.90
N ALA A 432 28.18 5.39 22.83
CA ALA A 432 28.40 3.94 22.82
C ALA A 432 29.47 3.50 23.85
N LEU A 433 30.52 4.30 24.07
CA LEU A 433 31.52 4.01 25.10
C LEU A 433 30.98 4.26 26.52
N ARG A 434 30.15 5.30 26.69
CA ARG A 434 29.45 5.56 27.96
C ARG A 434 28.51 4.41 28.31
N ALA A 435 27.75 3.91 27.34
CA ALA A 435 26.92 2.73 27.49
C ALA A 435 27.75 1.47 27.81
N ALA A 436 28.95 1.35 27.24
CA ALA A 436 29.93 0.32 27.59
C ALA A 436 30.63 0.57 28.95
N GLY A 437 30.23 1.61 29.68
CA GLY A 437 30.59 1.96 31.05
C GLY A 437 31.95 2.64 31.23
N LEU A 438 32.42 3.37 30.22
CA LEU A 438 33.53 4.32 30.37
C LEU A 438 32.98 5.70 30.73
N ASP A 439 33.60 6.38 31.70
CA ASP A 439 33.30 7.77 31.98
C ASP A 439 34.01 8.72 31.01
N ASP A 440 33.63 10.00 31.02
CA ASP A 440 34.20 11.01 30.11
C ASP A 440 35.72 11.18 30.30
N ALA A 441 36.29 10.94 31.47
CA ALA A 441 37.73 11.09 31.69
C ALA A 441 38.55 10.01 30.95
N HIS A 442 37.93 8.87 30.66
CA HIS A 442 38.51 7.70 29.99
C HIS A 442 38.17 7.62 28.49
N ILE A 443 37.45 8.62 27.95
CA ILE A 443 37.09 8.71 26.53
C ILE A 443 37.85 9.86 25.87
N ALA A 444 38.38 9.62 24.67
CA ALA A 444 39.00 10.67 23.85
C ALA A 444 38.74 10.49 22.35
N SER A 445 39.01 11.54 21.57
CA SER A 445 38.88 11.51 20.12
C SER A 445 39.89 10.56 19.50
N SER A 446 39.44 9.73 18.54
CA SER A 446 40.34 8.93 17.69
C SER A 446 40.76 9.65 16.41
N ARG A 447 40.42 10.95 16.27
CA ARG A 447 40.71 11.77 15.09
C ARG A 447 41.74 12.87 15.36
N THR A 448 42.08 13.10 16.62
CA THR A 448 43.08 14.08 17.06
C THR A 448 44.08 13.42 18.00
N LEU A 449 45.22 14.07 18.25
CA LEU A 449 46.25 13.57 19.17
C LEU A 449 46.00 13.94 20.64
N ASP A 450 44.89 14.63 20.94
CA ASP A 450 44.60 15.16 22.29
C ASP A 450 44.41 14.05 23.34
N PHE A 451 44.13 12.81 22.90
CA PHE A 451 44.07 11.66 23.78
C PHE A 451 45.38 11.43 24.55
N GLU A 452 46.54 11.81 23.98
CA GLU A 452 47.84 11.65 24.62
C GLU A 452 47.93 12.47 25.91
N GLU A 453 47.63 13.77 25.85
CA GLU A 453 47.66 14.63 27.03
C GLU A 453 46.53 14.32 28.01
N ARG A 454 45.34 14.05 27.48
CA ARG A 454 44.16 13.71 28.30
C ARG A 454 44.41 12.45 29.12
N PHE A 455 44.79 11.35 28.50
CA PHE A 455 45.00 10.08 29.21
C PHE A 455 46.26 10.10 30.08
N ARG A 456 47.28 10.87 29.72
CA ARG A 456 48.40 11.15 30.64
C ARG A 456 47.92 11.87 31.89
N THR A 457 47.02 12.84 31.76
CA THR A 457 46.45 13.58 32.89
C THR A 457 45.55 12.70 33.75
N THR A 458 44.60 11.98 33.13
CA THR A 458 43.65 11.08 33.82
C THR A 458 44.40 9.98 34.59
N SER A 459 45.45 9.40 34.01
CA SER A 459 46.27 8.38 34.67
C SER A 459 47.26 8.94 35.71
N GLY A 460 47.27 10.25 35.96
CA GLY A 460 48.21 10.90 36.89
C GLY A 460 49.68 10.80 36.45
N GLY A 461 49.92 10.76 35.13
CA GLY A 461 51.25 10.61 34.52
C GLY A 461 51.75 9.16 34.45
N ARG A 462 50.99 8.19 34.97
CA ARG A 462 51.37 6.77 34.96
C ARG A 462 51.38 6.16 33.56
N GLY A 463 50.51 6.64 32.67
CA GLY A 463 50.33 6.06 31.34
C GLY A 463 49.63 4.70 31.38
N MET A 464 49.80 3.94 30.31
CA MET A 464 49.18 2.64 30.06
C MET A 464 50.14 1.50 30.36
N ASP A 465 49.61 0.30 30.64
CA ASP A 465 50.40 -0.93 30.73
C ASP A 465 50.30 -1.76 29.44
N VAL A 466 49.18 -1.63 28.73
CA VAL A 466 48.90 -2.25 27.42
C VAL A 466 48.25 -1.23 26.47
N VAL A 467 48.64 -1.24 25.21
CA VAL A 467 47.92 -0.55 24.12
C VAL A 467 47.48 -1.58 23.10
N LEU A 468 46.19 -1.60 22.77
CA LEU A 468 45.63 -2.32 21.63
C LEU A 468 45.32 -1.30 20.53
N ASP A 469 46.19 -1.26 19.52
CA ASP A 469 46.17 -0.24 18.48
C ASP A 469 45.51 -0.72 17.18
N ALA A 470 44.86 0.23 16.53
CA ALA A 470 44.21 0.11 15.22
C ALA A 470 44.39 1.37 14.36
N LEU A 471 45.16 2.36 14.82
CA LEU A 471 45.43 3.61 14.11
C LEU A 471 46.73 3.51 13.33
N ALA A 472 47.15 4.59 12.68
CA ALA A 472 48.35 4.63 11.86
C ALA A 472 49.01 6.02 11.92
N GLY A 473 50.28 6.09 11.54
CA GLY A 473 51.06 7.32 11.47
C GLY A 473 51.35 7.92 12.84
N GLU A 474 51.18 9.23 12.98
CA GLU A 474 51.48 9.98 14.21
C GLU A 474 50.66 9.53 15.43
N PHE A 475 49.53 8.86 15.21
CA PHE A 475 48.71 8.26 16.27
C PHE A 475 49.43 7.08 16.95
N VAL A 476 50.19 6.28 16.20
CA VAL A 476 51.00 5.18 16.74
C VAL A 476 52.09 5.77 17.65
N ASP A 477 52.76 6.82 17.17
CA ASP A 477 53.84 7.49 17.91
C ASP A 477 53.32 8.12 19.23
N ALA A 478 52.12 8.73 19.20
CA ALA A 478 51.46 9.25 20.39
C ALA A 478 51.09 8.16 21.40
N SER A 479 50.64 7.02 20.89
CA SER A 479 50.24 5.86 21.70
C SER A 479 51.45 5.18 22.36
N LEU A 480 52.59 5.10 21.67
CA LEU A 480 53.85 4.64 22.25
C LEU A 480 54.35 5.57 23.38
N ARG A 481 54.12 6.88 23.27
CA ARG A 481 54.43 7.85 24.35
C ARG A 481 53.54 7.72 25.58
N LEU A 482 52.42 7.00 25.48
CA LEU A 482 51.58 6.64 26.63
C LEU A 482 52.09 5.41 27.39
N LEU A 483 53.23 4.82 27.01
CA LEU A 483 53.90 3.72 27.73
C LEU A 483 55.22 4.19 28.40
N PRO A 484 55.23 5.25 29.24
CA PRO A 484 56.48 5.84 29.76
C PRO A 484 57.24 4.94 30.74
N ARG A 485 56.61 3.87 31.22
CA ARG A 485 57.18 2.90 32.17
C ARG A 485 57.54 1.56 31.49
N GLY A 486 57.54 1.53 30.16
CA GLY A 486 57.48 0.30 29.38
C GLY A 486 56.05 -0.23 29.28
N GLY A 487 55.87 -1.40 28.67
CA GLY A 487 54.56 -2.01 28.49
C GLY A 487 54.47 -2.87 27.23
N ARG A 488 53.24 -3.25 26.85
CA ARG A 488 52.97 -4.07 25.67
C ARG A 488 52.15 -3.27 24.66
N PHE A 489 52.67 -3.15 23.45
CA PHE A 489 52.00 -2.49 22.34
C PHE A 489 51.60 -3.55 21.31
N LEU A 490 50.30 -3.75 21.15
CA LEU A 490 49.74 -4.72 20.22
C LEU A 490 49.18 -3.99 18.99
N GLU A 491 49.81 -4.23 17.85
CA GLU A 491 49.43 -3.64 16.57
C GLU A 491 48.50 -4.58 15.80
N MET A 492 47.28 -4.14 15.50
CA MET A 492 46.38 -4.85 14.60
C MET A 492 46.46 -4.32 13.16
N GLY A 493 47.01 -3.12 12.95
CA GLY A 493 47.20 -2.49 11.66
C GLY A 493 48.15 -3.29 10.76
N LYS A 494 47.85 -3.32 9.46
CA LYS A 494 48.70 -3.99 8.44
C LYS A 494 49.48 -3.03 7.55
N THR A 495 49.19 -1.74 7.64
CA THR A 495 49.72 -0.72 6.72
C THR A 495 50.86 0.10 7.29
N ASP A 496 50.98 0.22 8.62
CA ASP A 496 52.00 1.05 9.30
C ASP A 496 52.74 0.26 10.40
N GLN A 497 53.07 -1.00 10.13
CA GLN A 497 53.79 -1.83 11.09
C GLN A 497 55.22 -1.31 11.31
N ARG A 498 55.63 -1.22 12.57
CA ARG A 498 56.96 -0.76 12.97
C ARG A 498 57.90 -1.94 13.25
N ASP A 499 59.20 -1.70 13.12
CA ASP A 499 60.19 -2.71 13.50
C ASP A 499 60.25 -2.83 15.04
N PRO A 500 60.06 -4.02 15.62
CA PRO A 500 60.07 -4.19 17.07
C PRO A 500 61.37 -3.75 17.76
N ALA A 501 62.52 -3.91 17.10
CA ALA A 501 63.81 -3.52 17.66
C ALA A 501 63.99 -1.99 17.66
N GLU A 502 63.51 -1.31 16.61
CA GLU A 502 63.50 0.16 16.55
C GLU A 502 62.58 0.76 17.62
N VAL A 503 61.38 0.19 17.80
CA VAL A 503 60.44 0.65 18.85
C VAL A 503 61.05 0.46 20.23
N SER A 504 61.66 -0.70 20.51
CA SER A 504 62.28 -0.97 21.80
C SER A 504 63.48 -0.05 22.10
N ALA A 505 64.23 0.34 21.06
CA ALA A 505 65.33 1.30 21.18
C ALA A 505 64.83 2.73 21.47
N ALA A 506 63.73 3.16 20.84
CA ALA A 506 63.13 4.47 21.04
C ALA A 506 62.30 4.59 22.32
N HIS A 507 61.68 3.49 22.76
CA HIS A 507 60.81 3.42 23.94
C HIS A 507 61.27 2.29 24.87
N PRO A 508 62.22 2.56 25.78
CA PRO A 508 62.79 1.54 26.65
C PRO A 508 61.74 0.79 27.48
N GLY A 509 61.79 -0.54 27.45
CA GLY A 509 60.86 -1.40 28.18
C GLY A 509 59.51 -1.64 27.47
N VAL A 510 59.29 -1.08 26.28
CA VAL A 510 58.12 -1.39 25.45
C VAL A 510 58.39 -2.62 24.58
N THR A 511 57.46 -3.57 24.61
CA THR A 511 57.40 -4.70 23.67
C THR A 511 56.37 -4.39 22.60
N TYR A 512 56.80 -4.26 21.36
CA TYR A 512 55.92 -4.06 20.21
C TYR A 512 55.66 -5.39 19.50
N ARG A 513 54.39 -5.70 19.22
CA ARG A 513 54.00 -6.90 18.49
C ARG A 513 52.83 -6.61 17.56
N ALA A 514 53.09 -6.66 16.25
CA ALA A 514 52.04 -6.84 15.25
C ALA A 514 51.56 -8.29 15.28
N PHE A 515 50.25 -8.52 15.15
CA PHE A 515 49.68 -9.86 15.20
C PHE A 515 48.50 -10.06 14.26
N ASP A 516 48.28 -11.31 13.84
CA ASP A 516 47.07 -11.77 13.15
C ASP A 516 46.45 -12.95 13.91
N LEU A 517 45.12 -13.05 13.92
CA LEU A 517 44.41 -14.14 14.60
C LEU A 517 44.82 -15.53 14.08
N GLY A 518 45.19 -15.64 12.81
CA GLY A 518 45.65 -16.90 12.23
C GLY A 518 46.89 -17.51 12.91
N GLU A 519 47.68 -16.71 13.63
CA GLU A 519 48.85 -17.18 14.40
C GLU A 519 48.48 -18.08 15.57
N ALA A 520 47.26 -17.98 16.12
CA ALA A 520 46.81 -18.79 17.25
C ALA A 520 46.74 -20.29 16.89
N GLY A 521 46.49 -20.60 15.61
CA GLY A 521 46.28 -21.97 15.15
C GLY A 521 44.89 -22.51 15.51
N LEU A 522 44.57 -23.67 14.92
CA LEU A 522 43.24 -24.27 14.98
C LEU A 522 42.83 -24.66 16.40
N ASP A 523 43.71 -25.36 17.13
CA ASP A 523 43.40 -25.89 18.46
C ASP A 523 43.16 -24.75 19.48
N ARG A 524 44.03 -23.73 19.49
CA ARG A 524 43.86 -22.59 20.40
C ARG A 524 42.66 -21.73 20.04
N THR A 525 42.33 -21.60 18.75
CA THR A 525 41.11 -20.90 18.33
C THR A 525 39.86 -21.60 18.85
N GLN A 526 39.83 -22.94 18.83
CA GLN A 526 38.72 -23.70 19.40
C GLN A 526 38.56 -23.47 20.91
N GLU A 527 39.67 -23.53 21.65
CA GLU A 527 39.70 -23.28 23.09
C GLU A 527 39.17 -21.88 23.42
N MET A 528 39.70 -20.85 22.76
CA MET A 528 39.27 -19.46 22.97
C MET A 528 37.80 -19.27 22.61
N LEU A 529 37.32 -19.85 21.50
CA LEU A 529 35.92 -19.73 21.09
C LEU A 529 34.99 -20.37 22.13
N THR A 530 35.37 -21.51 22.68
CA THR A 530 34.62 -22.20 23.73
C THR A 530 34.57 -21.37 25.02
N GLU A 531 35.72 -20.86 25.48
CA GLU A 531 35.80 -19.99 26.67
C GLU A 531 34.98 -18.70 26.52
N LEU A 532 34.98 -18.12 25.32
CA LEU A 532 34.18 -16.93 25.00
C LEU A 532 32.68 -17.22 25.09
N LEU A 533 32.21 -18.34 24.53
CA LEU A 533 30.81 -18.72 24.60
C LEU A 533 30.34 -18.96 26.04
N GLU A 534 31.17 -19.56 26.89
CA GLU A 534 30.87 -19.68 28.33
C GLU A 534 30.72 -18.30 29.02
N LEU A 535 31.45 -17.27 28.56
CA LEU A 535 31.31 -15.91 29.08
C LEU A 535 30.00 -15.26 28.60
N PHE A 536 29.56 -15.52 27.37
CA PHE A 536 28.25 -15.09 26.88
C PHE A 536 27.10 -15.76 27.64
N GLU A 537 27.17 -17.08 27.85
CA GLU A 537 26.15 -17.82 28.59
C GLU A 537 25.98 -17.33 30.04
N ARG A 538 27.07 -16.86 30.67
CA ARG A 538 27.04 -16.23 32.00
C ARG A 538 26.58 -14.77 32.00
N GLY A 539 26.29 -14.18 30.83
CA GLY A 539 25.92 -12.77 30.69
C GLY A 539 27.07 -11.80 30.99
N VAL A 540 28.32 -12.26 30.98
CA VAL A 540 29.50 -11.41 31.16
C VAL A 540 29.79 -10.61 29.88
N LEU A 541 29.60 -11.26 28.74
CA LEU A 541 29.71 -10.64 27.42
C LEU A 541 28.32 -10.52 26.81
N THR A 542 28.10 -9.47 26.04
CA THR A 542 26.88 -9.25 25.27
C THR A 542 27.21 -9.07 23.79
N PRO A 543 26.40 -9.62 22.87
CA PRO A 543 26.57 -9.39 21.44
C PRO A 543 26.65 -7.91 21.10
N LEU A 544 27.42 -7.57 20.07
CA LEU A 544 27.62 -6.18 19.67
C LEU A 544 26.40 -5.66 18.89
N PRO A 545 26.18 -4.33 18.83
CA PRO A 545 25.27 -3.75 17.85
C PRO A 545 25.64 -4.19 16.43
N VAL A 546 24.66 -4.61 15.64
CA VAL A 546 24.86 -5.09 14.27
C VAL A 546 24.09 -4.23 13.28
N ALA A 547 24.76 -3.81 12.21
CA ALA A 547 24.10 -3.34 11.00
C ALA A 547 24.20 -4.44 9.93
N SER A 548 23.08 -4.79 9.30
CA SER A 548 23.01 -5.94 8.39
C SER A 548 22.54 -5.56 6.99
N TRP A 549 23.07 -6.26 5.98
CA TRP A 549 22.67 -6.15 4.58
C TRP A 549 22.60 -7.55 3.97
N ASP A 550 21.77 -7.75 2.96
CA ASP A 550 21.90 -8.93 2.12
C ASP A 550 23.23 -8.91 1.35
N VAL A 551 23.85 -10.07 1.13
CA VAL A 551 25.09 -10.21 0.34
C VAL A 551 24.93 -9.68 -1.09
N ARG A 552 23.72 -9.69 -1.65
CA ARG A 552 23.40 -9.06 -2.94
C ARG A 552 23.63 -7.55 -2.90
N ARG A 553 23.56 -6.91 -1.73
CA ARG A 553 23.83 -5.48 -1.52
C ARG A 553 25.22 -5.20 -0.95
N ALA A 554 26.14 -6.15 -1.07
CA ALA A 554 27.50 -6.01 -0.57
C ALA A 554 28.20 -4.69 -0.97
N PRO A 555 28.10 -4.14 -2.20
CA PRO A 555 28.75 -2.86 -2.53
C PRO A 555 28.38 -1.72 -1.57
N GLU A 556 27.16 -1.71 -1.05
CA GLU A 556 26.66 -0.71 -0.12
C GLU A 556 27.22 -0.94 1.29
N ALA A 557 27.16 -2.18 1.79
CA ALA A 557 27.76 -2.56 3.06
C ALA A 557 29.28 -2.26 3.09
N PHE A 558 30.00 -2.47 1.98
CA PHE A 558 31.42 -2.13 1.85
C PHE A 558 31.66 -0.62 1.91
N ARG A 559 30.82 0.20 1.23
CA ARG A 559 30.89 1.66 1.34
C ARG A 559 30.64 2.11 2.78
N TYR A 560 29.57 1.61 3.40
CA TYR A 560 29.19 1.95 4.78
C TYR A 560 30.31 1.62 5.77
N LEU A 561 30.90 0.42 5.68
CA LEU A 561 32.01 0.00 6.51
C LEU A 561 33.26 0.87 6.27
N SER A 562 33.59 1.19 5.01
CA SER A 562 34.75 2.00 4.63
C SER A 562 34.70 3.45 5.15
N GLN A 563 33.50 4.02 5.30
CA GLN A 563 33.32 5.37 5.84
C GLN A 563 33.51 5.43 7.36
N ALA A 564 33.68 4.27 8.02
CA ALA A 564 33.85 4.13 9.46
C ALA A 564 32.75 4.82 10.29
N ARG A 565 31.52 4.92 9.75
CA ARG A 565 30.36 5.49 10.46
C ARG A 565 29.69 4.50 11.42
N HIS A 566 29.81 3.21 11.16
CA HIS A 566 29.21 2.13 11.95
C HIS A 566 29.65 2.11 13.43
N ILE A 567 28.76 1.66 14.30
CA ILE A 567 29.03 1.25 15.68
C ILE A 567 28.89 -0.28 15.73
N GLY A 568 29.79 -0.96 16.43
CA GLY A 568 29.76 -2.42 16.52
C GLY A 568 30.18 -3.10 15.22
N LYS A 569 29.31 -3.92 14.64
CA LYS A 569 29.64 -4.88 13.57
C LYS A 569 28.75 -4.73 12.33
N VAL A 570 29.32 -4.99 11.16
CA VAL A 570 28.57 -5.14 9.90
C VAL A 570 28.47 -6.63 9.55
N VAL A 571 27.28 -7.10 9.21
CA VAL A 571 27.00 -8.50 8.86
C VAL A 571 26.30 -8.57 7.50
N LEU A 572 26.69 -9.53 6.67
CA LEU A 572 25.97 -9.88 5.45
C LEU A 572 25.06 -11.07 5.71
N THR A 573 23.75 -10.92 5.52
CA THR A 573 22.84 -12.07 5.41
C THR A 573 23.04 -12.74 4.07
N VAL A 574 22.98 -14.06 4.06
CA VAL A 574 23.17 -14.86 2.85
C VAL A 574 21.86 -15.57 2.56
N PRO A 575 21.26 -15.35 1.37
CA PRO A 575 20.03 -16.02 0.99
C PRO A 575 20.17 -17.53 1.12
N ALA A 576 19.30 -18.13 1.94
CA ALA A 576 19.10 -19.56 1.88
C ALA A 576 18.45 -19.91 0.52
N PRO A 577 18.80 -21.05 -0.09
CA PRO A 577 18.18 -21.50 -1.33
C PRO A 577 16.64 -21.58 -1.16
N PRO A 578 15.87 -21.21 -2.20
CA PRO A 578 14.42 -21.32 -2.17
C PRO A 578 13.98 -22.77 -1.93
N ALA A 579 12.79 -22.90 -1.35
CA ALA A 579 12.25 -24.11 -0.74
C ALA A 579 12.37 -25.37 -1.62
N GLY A 580 13.13 -26.37 -1.18
CA GLY A 580 13.11 -27.72 -1.78
C GLY A 580 14.45 -28.45 -1.86
N SER A 581 15.54 -27.87 -1.33
CA SER A 581 16.81 -28.56 -1.11
C SER A 581 16.93 -29.25 0.26
N GLY A 582 15.86 -29.25 1.08
CA GLY A 582 15.87 -29.82 2.43
C GLY A 582 14.50 -30.28 2.93
N ALA A 583 14.44 -30.80 4.16
CA ALA A 583 13.27 -31.40 4.79
C ALA A 583 12.18 -30.41 5.26
N GLY A 584 12.32 -29.10 5.01
CA GLY A 584 11.42 -28.07 5.53
C GLY A 584 9.99 -28.09 5.00
N THR A 585 9.08 -27.46 5.73
CA THR A 585 7.66 -27.28 5.39
C THR A 585 7.40 -25.90 4.78
N ALA A 586 6.59 -25.85 3.71
CA ALA A 586 6.09 -24.61 3.12
C ALA A 586 4.62 -24.37 3.50
N LEU A 587 4.36 -23.24 4.17
CA LEU A 587 3.03 -22.75 4.48
C LEU A 587 2.50 -21.89 3.33
N VAL A 588 1.34 -22.24 2.78
CA VAL A 588 0.62 -21.40 1.81
C VAL A 588 -0.74 -21.03 2.40
N THR A 589 -0.97 -19.74 2.65
CA THR A 589 -2.29 -19.26 3.12
C THR A 589 -3.14 -18.81 1.95
N GLY A 590 -4.47 -18.94 2.06
CA GLY A 590 -5.35 -18.76 0.91
C GLY A 590 -5.18 -19.87 -0.13
N ALA A 591 -4.67 -21.05 0.27
CA ALA A 591 -4.24 -22.13 -0.63
C ALA A 591 -5.36 -22.69 -1.52
N THR A 592 -6.62 -22.52 -1.14
CA THR A 592 -7.79 -22.95 -1.91
C THR A 592 -8.25 -21.91 -2.93
N GLY A 593 -7.70 -20.69 -2.90
CA GLY A 593 -7.88 -19.68 -3.93
C GLY A 593 -7.08 -19.99 -5.20
N ALA A 594 -7.42 -19.35 -6.32
CA ALA A 594 -6.80 -19.62 -7.61
C ALA A 594 -5.26 -19.44 -7.60
N LEU A 595 -4.78 -18.33 -7.03
CA LEU A 595 -3.34 -18.05 -6.92
C LEU A 595 -2.63 -19.01 -5.95
N GLY A 596 -3.24 -19.29 -4.80
CA GLY A 596 -2.70 -20.24 -3.81
C GLY A 596 -2.44 -21.63 -4.40
N ARG A 597 -3.36 -22.13 -5.23
CA ARG A 597 -3.19 -23.42 -5.94
C ARG A 597 -2.03 -23.41 -6.93
N LEU A 598 -1.93 -22.34 -7.73
CA LEU A 598 -0.84 -22.20 -8.70
C LEU A 598 0.52 -22.15 -8.01
N VAL A 599 0.64 -21.37 -6.93
CA VAL A 599 1.87 -21.29 -6.13
C VAL A 599 2.20 -22.64 -5.49
N ALA A 600 1.22 -23.33 -4.89
CA ALA A 600 1.46 -24.64 -4.27
C ALA A 600 2.01 -25.67 -5.27
N ARG A 601 1.47 -25.72 -6.50
CA ARG A 601 1.99 -26.57 -7.58
C ARG A 601 3.40 -26.17 -7.98
N HIS A 602 3.62 -24.87 -8.21
CA HIS A 602 4.92 -24.34 -8.61
C HIS A 602 6.02 -24.66 -7.58
N LEU A 603 5.73 -24.53 -6.29
CA LEU A 603 6.65 -24.90 -5.21
C LEU A 603 7.05 -26.38 -5.27
N VAL A 604 6.11 -27.29 -5.57
CA VAL A 604 6.39 -28.74 -5.67
C VAL A 604 7.16 -29.09 -6.94
N GLU A 605 6.75 -28.56 -8.08
CA GLU A 605 7.29 -28.92 -9.40
C GLU A 605 8.63 -28.24 -9.69
N ARG A 606 8.70 -26.93 -9.47
CA ARG A 606 9.87 -26.10 -9.85
C ARG A 606 10.92 -26.05 -8.76
N HIS A 607 10.48 -25.86 -7.51
CA HIS A 607 11.40 -25.69 -6.38
C HIS A 607 11.68 -27.00 -5.64
N GLY A 608 10.87 -28.03 -5.84
CA GLY A 608 11.09 -29.35 -5.26
C GLY A 608 10.58 -29.49 -3.83
N VAL A 609 9.68 -28.62 -3.37
CA VAL A 609 9.05 -28.72 -2.05
C VAL A 609 8.33 -30.07 -1.89
N ARG A 610 8.52 -30.71 -0.72
CA ARG A 610 7.92 -32.01 -0.41
C ARG A 610 7.01 -32.01 0.80
N ASN A 611 7.05 -30.99 1.65
CA ASN A 611 6.12 -30.84 2.78
C ASN A 611 5.37 -29.51 2.61
N LEU A 612 4.05 -29.56 2.50
CA LEU A 612 3.19 -28.38 2.41
C LEU A 612 2.17 -28.38 3.53
N LEU A 613 2.02 -27.22 4.16
CA LEU A 613 0.88 -26.89 5.00
C LEU A 613 0.03 -25.88 4.22
N LEU A 614 -1.11 -26.34 3.71
CA LEU A 614 -2.06 -25.52 2.98
C LEU A 614 -3.12 -25.01 3.95
N VAL A 615 -3.39 -23.71 3.94
CA VAL A 615 -4.30 -23.09 4.90
C VAL A 615 -5.34 -22.24 4.21
N SER A 616 -6.60 -22.43 4.60
CA SER A 616 -7.71 -21.54 4.25
C SER A 616 -8.81 -21.63 5.31
N ARG A 617 -9.74 -20.67 5.36
CA ARG A 617 -10.86 -20.70 6.32
C ARG A 617 -11.72 -21.95 6.20
N SER A 618 -12.03 -22.36 4.96
CA SER A 618 -12.85 -23.55 4.69
C SER A 618 -12.06 -24.86 4.75
N GLY A 619 -10.72 -24.80 4.72
CA GLY A 619 -9.84 -25.96 4.79
C GLY A 619 -10.24 -27.10 3.83
N PRO A 620 -10.30 -28.36 4.29
CA PRO A 620 -10.72 -29.51 3.49
C PRO A 620 -12.15 -29.43 2.94
N ALA A 621 -13.00 -28.56 3.48
CA ALA A 621 -14.38 -28.38 3.00
C ALA A 621 -14.48 -27.40 1.81
N ALA A 622 -13.36 -26.80 1.37
CA ALA A 622 -13.37 -25.94 0.19
C ALA A 622 -13.56 -26.75 -1.11
N ASP A 623 -14.27 -26.19 -2.08
CA ASP A 623 -14.41 -26.79 -3.40
C ASP A 623 -13.04 -27.01 -4.05
N GLY A 624 -12.82 -28.18 -4.66
CA GLY A 624 -11.55 -28.50 -5.30
C GLY A 624 -10.41 -28.88 -4.33
N ALA A 625 -10.64 -28.88 -3.01
CA ALA A 625 -9.59 -29.12 -2.01
C ALA A 625 -9.00 -30.54 -2.08
N ALA A 626 -9.86 -31.54 -2.21
CA ALA A 626 -9.45 -32.94 -2.28
C ALA A 626 -8.64 -33.22 -3.55
N GLU A 627 -9.05 -32.65 -4.69
CA GLU A 627 -8.31 -32.77 -5.96
C GLU A 627 -6.93 -32.15 -5.86
N LEU A 628 -6.79 -30.97 -5.24
CA LEU A 628 -5.50 -30.32 -5.05
C LEU A 628 -4.54 -31.17 -4.21
N VAL A 629 -5.01 -31.71 -3.08
CA VAL A 629 -4.18 -32.56 -2.21
C VAL A 629 -3.77 -33.84 -2.94
N ALA A 630 -4.69 -34.47 -3.68
CA ALA A 630 -4.40 -35.66 -4.48
C ALA A 630 -3.37 -35.38 -5.60
N GLU A 631 -3.49 -34.23 -6.27
CA GLU A 631 -2.55 -33.78 -7.30
C GLU A 631 -1.15 -33.55 -6.75
N LEU A 632 -1.00 -32.79 -5.66
CA LEU A 632 0.29 -32.55 -5.03
C LEU A 632 0.92 -33.85 -4.49
N SER A 633 0.09 -34.77 -4.00
CA SER A 633 0.52 -36.12 -3.59
C SER A 633 1.04 -36.95 -4.77
N ALA A 634 0.39 -36.87 -5.93
CA ALA A 634 0.84 -37.53 -7.15
C ALA A 634 2.18 -36.96 -7.66
N LEU A 635 2.46 -35.68 -7.39
CA LEU A 635 3.75 -35.03 -7.64
C LEU A 635 4.82 -35.35 -6.59
N GLY A 636 4.50 -36.18 -5.60
CA GLY A 636 5.44 -36.68 -4.58
C GLY A 636 5.57 -35.79 -3.34
N ALA A 637 4.65 -34.83 -3.14
CA ALA A 637 4.63 -33.99 -1.95
C ALA A 637 3.60 -34.47 -0.92
N ARG A 638 3.91 -34.32 0.36
CA ARG A 638 2.95 -34.44 1.45
C ARG A 638 2.29 -33.08 1.68
N ALA A 639 1.02 -32.97 1.33
CA ALA A 639 0.23 -31.75 1.52
C ALA A 639 -0.83 -31.97 2.62
N ASP A 640 -0.67 -31.29 3.75
CA ASP A 640 -1.64 -31.25 4.83
C ASP A 640 -2.49 -29.97 4.65
N LEU A 641 -3.82 -30.09 4.54
CA LEU A 641 -4.73 -28.96 4.35
C LEU A 641 -5.54 -28.69 5.63
N ALA A 642 -5.36 -27.52 6.22
CA ALA A 642 -5.97 -27.13 7.48
C ALA A 642 -7.02 -26.01 7.30
N ALA A 643 -8.10 -26.10 8.09
CA ALA A 643 -9.05 -25.02 8.27
C ALA A 643 -8.55 -24.08 9.37
N CYS A 644 -8.14 -22.85 9.01
CA CYS A 644 -7.69 -21.84 9.96
C CYS A 644 -7.92 -20.45 9.38
N ASP A 645 -8.47 -19.54 10.20
CA ASP A 645 -8.40 -18.11 9.93
C ASP A 645 -7.03 -17.61 10.41
N VAL A 646 -6.20 -17.14 9.49
CA VAL A 646 -4.84 -16.68 9.80
C VAL A 646 -4.86 -15.36 10.58
N ALA A 647 -5.98 -14.62 10.53
CA ALA A 647 -6.20 -13.45 11.35
C ALA A 647 -6.49 -13.79 12.83
N ASP A 648 -6.85 -15.04 13.14
CA ASP A 648 -6.93 -15.54 14.51
C ASP A 648 -5.53 -15.99 14.96
N ARG A 649 -4.90 -15.16 15.80
CA ARG A 649 -3.52 -15.38 16.26
C ARG A 649 -3.37 -16.69 17.03
N GLN A 650 -4.35 -17.06 17.87
CA GLN A 650 -4.25 -18.27 18.69
C GLN A 650 -4.43 -19.52 17.83
N ALA A 651 -5.41 -19.51 16.92
CA ALA A 651 -5.61 -20.63 15.99
C ALA A 651 -4.39 -20.84 15.08
N LEU A 652 -3.74 -19.76 14.63
CA LEU A 652 -2.52 -19.84 13.85
C LEU A 652 -1.34 -20.38 14.69
N ALA A 653 -1.18 -19.94 15.93
CA ALA A 653 -0.15 -20.45 16.82
C ALA A 653 -0.30 -21.97 17.05
N ASP A 654 -1.51 -22.42 17.39
CA ASP A 654 -1.81 -23.85 17.59
C ASP A 654 -1.51 -24.67 16.34
N LEU A 655 -1.77 -24.11 15.14
CA LEU A 655 -1.48 -24.76 13.87
C LEU A 655 0.03 -24.84 13.58
N LEU A 656 0.78 -23.77 13.88
CA LEU A 656 2.23 -23.71 13.69
C LEU A 656 2.98 -24.63 14.67
N ASP A 657 2.52 -24.73 15.92
CA ASP A 657 3.05 -25.65 16.93
C ASP A 657 2.86 -27.13 16.55
N GLY A 658 1.89 -27.42 15.68
CA GLY A 658 1.66 -28.74 15.11
C GLY A 658 2.69 -29.18 14.05
N ILE A 659 3.56 -28.26 13.58
CA ILE A 659 4.57 -28.57 12.56
C ILE A 659 5.70 -29.40 13.19
N PRO A 660 6.02 -30.59 12.67
CA PRO A 660 7.03 -31.46 13.27
C PRO A 660 8.45 -30.88 13.20
N ALA A 661 9.21 -31.03 14.30
CA ALA A 661 10.56 -30.49 14.43
C ALA A 661 11.58 -31.08 13.44
N ASP A 662 11.34 -32.28 12.90
CA ASP A 662 12.17 -32.92 11.87
C ASP A 662 11.95 -32.33 10.46
N ARG A 663 10.93 -31.48 10.31
CA ARG A 663 10.56 -30.77 9.07
C ARG A 663 10.01 -29.38 9.39
N PRO A 664 10.86 -28.51 9.96
CA PRO A 664 10.44 -27.21 10.46
C PRO A 664 9.89 -26.32 9.33
N LEU A 665 9.08 -25.33 9.68
CA LEU A 665 8.63 -24.32 8.74
C LEU A 665 9.82 -23.51 8.21
N THR A 666 9.99 -23.46 6.90
CA THR A 666 11.06 -22.69 6.24
C THR A 666 10.52 -21.69 5.24
N THR A 667 9.25 -21.77 4.87
CA THR A 667 8.67 -20.95 3.81
C THR A 667 7.25 -20.57 4.12
N VAL A 668 6.95 -19.29 3.98
CA VAL A 668 5.60 -18.73 4.09
C VAL A 668 5.26 -18.00 2.80
N VAL A 669 4.14 -18.35 2.17
CA VAL A 669 3.56 -17.58 1.06
C VAL A 669 2.12 -17.22 1.41
N HIS A 670 1.89 -15.95 1.63
CA HIS A 670 0.60 -15.41 2.03
C HIS A 670 -0.17 -14.93 0.78
N THR A 671 -1.18 -15.70 0.37
CA THR A 671 -2.04 -15.37 -0.79
C THR A 671 -3.49 -15.05 -0.41
N ALA A 672 -3.79 -14.99 0.88
CA ALA A 672 -5.15 -14.72 1.35
C ALA A 672 -5.57 -13.27 1.06
N GLY A 673 -6.85 -13.08 0.77
CA GLY A 673 -7.43 -11.77 0.50
C GLY A 673 -8.92 -11.88 0.20
N VAL A 674 -9.61 -10.76 0.39
CA VAL A 674 -11.01 -10.55 -0.01
C VAL A 674 -11.12 -9.16 -0.64
N LEU A 675 -12.16 -8.96 -1.46
CA LEU A 675 -12.49 -7.65 -2.03
C LEU A 675 -13.81 -7.18 -1.44
N ASP A 676 -13.93 -5.87 -1.28
CA ASP A 676 -15.18 -5.20 -0.93
C ASP A 676 -15.14 -3.78 -1.53
N ASP A 677 -15.18 -3.72 -2.86
CA ASP A 677 -14.93 -2.50 -3.62
C ASP A 677 -16.05 -1.45 -3.40
N GLY A 678 -15.65 -0.19 -3.26
CA GLY A 678 -16.55 0.94 -3.04
C GLY A 678 -15.81 2.26 -3.16
N MET A 679 -16.49 3.26 -3.75
CA MET A 679 -16.00 4.64 -3.77
C MET A 679 -15.92 5.18 -2.34
N LEU A 680 -15.03 6.15 -2.10
CA LEU A 680 -14.79 6.70 -0.76
C LEU A 680 -16.04 7.05 0.06
N PRO A 681 -17.10 7.70 -0.50
CA PRO A 681 -18.30 8.02 0.29
C PRO A 681 -19.11 6.81 0.75
N ALA A 682 -18.91 5.65 0.12
CA ALA A 682 -19.64 4.41 0.42
C ALA A 682 -18.80 3.40 1.22
N LEU A 683 -17.54 3.72 1.53
CA LEU A 683 -16.73 2.92 2.43
C LEU A 683 -17.14 3.19 3.88
N THR A 684 -17.14 2.14 4.70
CA THR A 684 -17.38 2.21 6.14
C THR A 684 -16.23 1.50 6.87
N PRO A 685 -16.04 1.74 8.18
CA PRO A 685 -15.08 1.00 8.99
C PRO A 685 -15.19 -0.52 8.84
N GLU A 686 -16.40 -1.07 8.82
CA GLU A 686 -16.62 -2.53 8.69
C GLU A 686 -16.15 -3.07 7.33
N ARG A 687 -16.31 -2.29 6.26
CA ARG A 687 -15.82 -2.63 4.90
C ARG A 687 -14.30 -2.50 4.79
N ILE A 688 -13.69 -1.60 5.57
CA ILE A 688 -12.23 -1.52 5.73
C ILE A 688 -11.74 -2.77 6.46
N ASP A 689 -12.28 -3.07 7.64
CA ASP A 689 -11.89 -4.20 8.48
C ASP A 689 -12.02 -5.55 7.78
N THR A 690 -13.10 -5.73 7.00
CA THR A 690 -13.32 -6.95 6.21
C THR A 690 -12.15 -7.24 5.27
N VAL A 691 -11.56 -6.20 4.67
CA VAL A 691 -10.46 -6.32 3.69
C VAL A 691 -9.08 -6.32 4.36
N LEU A 692 -8.90 -5.54 5.44
CA LEU A 692 -7.66 -5.51 6.21
C LEU A 692 -7.41 -6.85 6.92
N ARG A 693 -8.43 -7.44 7.54
CA ARG A 693 -8.29 -8.64 8.38
C ARG A 693 -7.53 -9.80 7.71
N PRO A 694 -7.90 -10.30 6.52
CA PRO A 694 -7.19 -11.43 5.89
C PRO A 694 -5.82 -11.06 5.30
N LYS A 695 -5.43 -9.77 5.33
CA LYS A 695 -4.16 -9.25 4.81
C LYS A 695 -3.28 -8.69 5.92
N ALA A 696 -3.65 -7.55 6.51
CA ALA A 696 -2.88 -6.87 7.54
C ALA A 696 -2.75 -7.72 8.81
N ASP A 697 -3.87 -8.10 9.44
CA ASP A 697 -3.84 -8.88 10.68
C ASP A 697 -3.17 -10.24 10.47
N ALA A 698 -3.55 -10.93 9.40
CA ALA A 698 -2.97 -12.23 9.06
C ALA A 698 -1.46 -12.15 8.82
N ALA A 699 -0.97 -11.13 8.11
CA ALA A 699 0.45 -10.96 7.86
C ALA A 699 1.21 -10.54 9.12
N TRP A 700 0.60 -9.74 10.01
CA TRP A 700 1.16 -9.40 11.31
C TRP A 700 1.31 -10.64 12.21
N ASN A 701 0.25 -11.46 12.32
CA ASN A 701 0.30 -12.72 13.08
C ASN A 701 1.36 -13.67 12.53
N LEU A 702 1.45 -13.80 11.19
CA LEU A 702 2.51 -14.58 10.54
C LEU A 702 3.89 -14.00 10.86
N HIS A 703 4.06 -12.68 10.83
CA HIS A 703 5.33 -12.04 11.17
C HIS A 703 5.75 -12.38 12.61
N GLU A 704 4.87 -12.17 13.58
CA GLU A 704 5.17 -12.40 15.01
C GLU A 704 5.48 -13.86 15.31
N LEU A 705 4.59 -14.77 14.90
CA LEU A 705 4.69 -16.20 15.24
C LEU A 705 5.83 -16.90 14.49
N THR A 706 6.37 -16.28 13.44
CA THR A 706 7.49 -16.83 12.67
C THR A 706 8.77 -16.00 12.78
N ARG A 707 8.82 -15.00 13.68
CA ARG A 707 9.98 -14.10 13.84
C ARG A 707 11.26 -14.86 14.20
N GLU A 708 11.14 -15.85 15.08
CA GLU A 708 12.26 -16.65 15.60
C GLU A 708 12.56 -17.91 14.77
N LEU A 709 11.79 -18.15 13.69
CA LEU A 709 11.98 -19.33 12.83
C LEU A 709 13.01 -19.03 11.74
N ASP A 710 13.82 -20.04 11.38
CA ASP A 710 14.79 -19.97 10.28
C ASP A 710 14.10 -20.05 8.91
N LEU A 711 13.20 -19.11 8.63
CA LEU A 711 12.56 -18.97 7.33
C LEU A 711 13.60 -18.56 6.29
N SER A 712 13.53 -19.16 5.10
CA SER A 712 14.27 -18.73 3.91
C SER A 712 13.43 -17.83 3.02
N VAL A 713 12.10 -17.97 3.07
CA VAL A 713 11.16 -17.30 2.18
C VAL A 713 9.94 -16.84 2.99
N PHE A 714 9.61 -15.57 2.88
CA PHE A 714 8.39 -14.98 3.42
C PHE A 714 7.81 -14.03 2.36
N VAL A 715 6.77 -14.47 1.65
CA VAL A 715 6.23 -13.73 0.51
C VAL A 715 4.82 -13.28 0.81
N LEU A 716 4.54 -12.00 0.59
CA LEU A 716 3.23 -11.39 0.75
C LEU A 716 2.67 -11.03 -0.63
N PHE A 717 1.48 -11.53 -0.96
CA PHE A 717 0.80 -11.15 -2.19
C PHE A 717 0.01 -9.86 -1.96
N SER A 718 0.61 -8.77 -2.45
CA SER A 718 0.03 -7.43 -2.49
C SER A 718 -0.60 -7.17 -3.88
N SER A 719 -0.92 -5.92 -4.18
CA SER A 719 -1.53 -5.47 -5.43
C SER A 719 -0.95 -4.15 -5.88
N VAL A 720 -0.80 -3.98 -7.19
CA VAL A 720 -0.42 -2.70 -7.80
C VAL A 720 -1.37 -1.55 -7.41
N SER A 721 -2.61 -1.86 -7.01
CA SER A 721 -3.56 -0.86 -6.48
C SER A 721 -3.06 -0.15 -5.21
N GLY A 722 -2.26 -0.83 -4.38
CA GLY A 722 -1.63 -0.22 -3.20
C GLY A 722 -0.54 0.81 -3.55
N VAL A 723 0.03 0.75 -4.76
CA VAL A 723 1.09 1.68 -5.22
C VAL A 723 0.55 2.75 -6.16
N LEU A 724 -0.25 2.38 -7.15
CA LEU A 724 -0.78 3.33 -8.14
C LEU A 724 -2.05 4.04 -7.66
N GLY A 725 -2.81 3.43 -6.74
CA GLY A 725 -4.19 3.81 -6.47
C GLY A 725 -5.12 3.34 -7.59
N ASN A 726 -6.27 2.80 -7.21
CA ASN A 726 -7.33 2.44 -8.17
C ASN A 726 -8.65 2.90 -7.60
N ALA A 727 -9.43 3.66 -8.38
CA ALA A 727 -10.70 4.19 -7.94
C ALA A 727 -11.64 3.08 -7.47
N GLY A 728 -12.30 3.29 -6.34
CA GLY A 728 -13.21 2.33 -5.72
C GLY A 728 -12.52 1.22 -4.92
N GLN A 729 -11.19 1.28 -4.72
CA GLN A 729 -10.44 0.24 -4.00
C GLN A 729 -9.66 0.82 -2.82
N GLY A 730 -10.20 1.82 -2.12
CA GLY A 730 -9.52 2.49 -1.00
C GLY A 730 -9.13 1.53 0.14
N ASN A 731 -10.06 0.68 0.59
CA ASN A 731 -9.82 -0.35 1.60
C ASN A 731 -8.82 -1.43 1.14
N TYR A 732 -8.92 -1.89 -0.11
CA TYR A 732 -8.01 -2.88 -0.68
C TYR A 732 -6.60 -2.33 -0.88
N ALA A 733 -6.47 -1.08 -1.35
CA ALA A 733 -5.19 -0.40 -1.46
C ALA A 733 -4.54 -0.23 -0.07
N ALA A 734 -5.31 0.19 0.94
CA ALA A 734 -4.85 0.31 2.33
C ALA A 734 -4.28 -1.01 2.88
N ALA A 735 -5.02 -2.13 2.72
CA ALA A 735 -4.57 -3.44 3.16
C ALA A 735 -3.27 -3.91 2.47
N ASN A 736 -3.13 -3.64 1.16
CA ASN A 736 -1.95 -4.03 0.39
C ASN A 736 -0.74 -3.16 0.73
N THR A 737 -0.92 -1.86 0.98
CA THR A 737 0.19 -0.99 1.43
C THR A 737 0.73 -1.40 2.79
N PHE A 738 -0.09 -1.94 3.69
CA PHE A 738 0.40 -2.54 4.94
C PHE A 738 1.33 -3.74 4.67
N LEU A 739 0.97 -4.63 3.72
CA LEU A 739 1.83 -5.76 3.35
C LEU A 739 3.17 -5.29 2.78
N ASP A 740 3.14 -4.26 1.92
CA ASP A 740 4.32 -3.66 1.32
C ASP A 740 5.26 -3.08 2.39
N ALA A 741 4.68 -2.35 3.35
CA ALA A 741 5.40 -1.75 4.46
C ALA A 741 5.95 -2.80 5.45
N LEU A 742 5.18 -3.84 5.76
CA LEU A 742 5.60 -4.94 6.63
C LEU A 742 6.79 -5.69 6.03
N ALA A 743 6.83 -5.89 4.70
CA ALA A 743 7.98 -6.50 4.05
C ALA A 743 9.26 -5.64 4.21
N ALA A 744 9.14 -4.32 4.13
CA ALA A 744 10.26 -3.42 4.37
C ALA A 744 10.71 -3.41 5.84
N ALA A 745 9.77 -3.34 6.79
CA ALA A 745 10.05 -3.41 8.22
C ALA A 745 10.72 -4.72 8.62
N ARG A 746 10.16 -5.87 8.19
CA ARG A 746 10.71 -7.20 8.47
C ARG A 746 12.12 -7.36 7.91
N ARG A 747 12.40 -6.82 6.72
CA ARG A 747 13.76 -6.83 6.14
C ARG A 747 14.75 -5.94 6.88
N ALA A 748 14.31 -4.79 7.41
CA ALA A 748 15.16 -3.93 8.22
C ALA A 748 15.65 -4.64 9.51
N GLU A 749 14.88 -5.63 10.00
CA GLU A 749 15.29 -6.53 11.09
C GLU A 749 16.22 -7.67 10.65
N GLY A 750 16.57 -7.76 9.36
CA GLY A 750 17.39 -8.83 8.80
C GLY A 750 16.64 -10.13 8.51
N LEU A 751 15.30 -10.13 8.64
CA LEU A 751 14.44 -11.28 8.34
C LEU A 751 14.02 -11.28 6.86
N PRO A 752 13.81 -12.45 6.23
CA PRO A 752 13.33 -12.47 4.85
C PRO A 752 11.91 -11.91 4.78
N ALA A 753 11.66 -11.09 3.76
CA ALA A 753 10.33 -10.70 3.33
C ALA A 753 10.36 -10.16 1.90
N THR A 754 9.35 -10.46 1.11
CA THR A 754 9.13 -9.83 -0.20
C THR A 754 7.63 -9.62 -0.40
N SER A 755 7.21 -8.38 -0.60
CA SER A 755 5.88 -8.06 -1.08
C SER A 755 5.86 -8.00 -2.61
N LEU A 756 4.90 -8.70 -3.20
CA LEU A 756 4.67 -8.74 -4.64
C LEU A 756 3.39 -7.97 -4.94
N ALA A 757 3.51 -6.72 -5.36
CA ALA A 757 2.39 -5.89 -5.78
C ALA A 757 1.96 -6.27 -7.21
N TRP A 758 1.20 -7.35 -7.31
CA TRP A 758 0.80 -7.95 -8.58
C TRP A 758 -0.05 -7.02 -9.42
N GLY A 759 0.23 -7.02 -10.73
CA GLY A 759 -0.69 -6.54 -11.75
C GLY A 759 -1.83 -7.53 -12.00
N PHE A 760 -2.57 -7.32 -13.08
CA PHE A 760 -3.71 -8.16 -13.44
C PHE A 760 -3.24 -9.54 -13.96
N TRP A 761 -3.71 -10.63 -13.36
CA TRP A 761 -3.47 -12.00 -13.84
C TRP A 761 -4.55 -12.43 -14.85
N GLU A 762 -4.15 -13.20 -15.86
CA GLU A 762 -5.08 -13.75 -16.87
C GLU A 762 -6.02 -14.82 -16.27
N GLN A 763 -5.55 -15.58 -15.30
CA GLN A 763 -6.34 -16.62 -14.64
C GLN A 763 -7.53 -16.00 -13.88
N ARG A 764 -8.76 -16.39 -14.25
CA ARG A 764 -9.96 -16.03 -13.49
C ARG A 764 -9.94 -16.72 -12.12
N SER A 765 -10.10 -15.93 -11.06
CA SER A 765 -10.20 -16.33 -9.66
C SER A 765 -11.62 -16.02 -9.16
N ALA A 766 -12.01 -16.49 -7.98
CA ALA A 766 -13.29 -16.06 -7.37
C ALA A 766 -13.35 -14.52 -7.18
N MET A 767 -12.20 -13.86 -6.98
CA MET A 767 -12.08 -12.39 -6.88
C MET A 767 -12.14 -11.67 -8.23
N THR A 768 -11.87 -12.37 -9.35
CA THR A 768 -11.86 -11.80 -10.72
C THR A 768 -12.93 -12.44 -11.63
N GLY A 769 -13.76 -13.32 -11.08
CA GLY A 769 -14.75 -14.12 -11.80
C GLY A 769 -16.00 -13.34 -12.19
N GLU A 770 -16.28 -12.23 -11.50
CA GLU A 770 -17.39 -11.30 -11.79
C GLU A 770 -16.98 -10.12 -12.70
N LEU A 771 -15.73 -10.05 -13.17
CA LEU A 771 -15.30 -9.00 -14.09
C LEU A 771 -15.94 -9.23 -15.48
N ASP A 772 -16.87 -8.36 -15.83
CA ASP A 772 -17.43 -8.22 -17.17
C ASP A 772 -16.40 -7.68 -18.19
N ASP A 773 -16.73 -7.76 -19.49
CA ASP A 773 -15.84 -7.31 -20.57
C ASP A 773 -15.49 -5.80 -20.46
N VAL A 774 -16.32 -5.03 -19.76
CA VAL A 774 -16.12 -3.59 -19.50
C VAL A 774 -14.97 -3.36 -18.52
N ASN A 775 -14.90 -4.13 -17.44
CA ASN A 775 -13.80 -4.05 -16.49
C ASN A 775 -12.45 -4.51 -17.07
N LEU A 776 -12.46 -5.50 -17.99
CA LEU A 776 -11.26 -5.91 -18.73
C LEU A 776 -10.75 -4.82 -19.67
N ALA A 777 -11.66 -4.13 -20.37
CA ALA A 777 -11.32 -2.98 -21.20
C ALA A 777 -10.76 -1.81 -20.37
N ARG A 778 -11.28 -1.58 -19.17
CA ARG A 778 -10.78 -0.55 -18.22
C ARG A 778 -9.33 -0.80 -17.79
N ILE A 779 -8.99 -2.04 -17.44
CA ILE A 779 -7.62 -2.44 -17.09
C ILE A 779 -6.69 -2.21 -18.28
N ALA A 780 -7.10 -2.61 -19.50
CA ALA A 780 -6.33 -2.35 -20.71
C ALA A 780 -6.09 -0.83 -20.97
N ARG A 781 -7.08 0.03 -20.69
CA ARG A 781 -6.98 1.49 -20.85
C ARG A 781 -6.06 2.18 -19.83
N SER A 782 -5.84 1.58 -18.65
CA SER A 782 -4.82 2.04 -17.68
C SER A 782 -3.38 1.71 -18.12
N GLY A 783 -3.21 1.10 -19.30
CA GLY A 783 -1.92 0.65 -19.81
C GLY A 783 -1.45 -0.65 -19.16
N LEU A 784 -2.30 -1.34 -18.40
CA LEU A 784 -2.03 -2.63 -17.79
C LEU A 784 -2.58 -3.76 -18.66
N THR A 785 -1.82 -4.84 -18.79
CA THR A 785 -2.26 -6.02 -19.55
C THR A 785 -2.20 -7.27 -18.68
N ALA A 786 -3.07 -8.24 -18.97
CA ALA A 786 -3.13 -9.48 -18.21
C ALA A 786 -1.80 -10.26 -18.28
N LEU A 787 -1.31 -10.72 -17.14
CA LEU A 787 -0.13 -11.56 -17.01
C LEU A 787 -0.56 -13.04 -17.08
N PRO A 788 -0.06 -13.81 -18.06
CA PRO A 788 -0.24 -15.26 -18.09
C PRO A 788 0.36 -15.92 -16.85
N SER A 789 -0.27 -16.99 -16.35
CA SER A 789 0.14 -17.66 -15.10
C SER A 789 1.59 -18.15 -15.11
N GLU A 790 2.09 -18.68 -16.24
CA GLU A 790 3.47 -19.15 -16.37
C GLU A 790 4.47 -17.99 -16.26
N GLU A 791 4.19 -16.86 -16.93
CA GLU A 791 5.01 -15.64 -16.85
C GLU A 791 4.97 -15.05 -15.43
N ALA A 792 3.81 -15.04 -14.79
CA ALA A 792 3.66 -14.57 -13.43
C ALA A 792 4.43 -15.44 -12.41
N LEU A 793 4.42 -16.76 -12.54
CA LEU A 793 5.23 -17.66 -11.69
C LEU A 793 6.74 -17.50 -11.94
N ALA A 794 7.16 -17.23 -13.17
CA ALA A 794 8.56 -16.89 -13.46
C ALA A 794 8.96 -15.53 -12.83
N LEU A 795 8.04 -14.57 -12.80
CA LEU A 795 8.23 -13.30 -12.09
C LEU A 795 8.26 -13.49 -10.57
N PHE A 796 7.46 -14.40 -10.02
CA PHE A 796 7.55 -14.79 -8.61
C PHE A 796 8.95 -15.30 -8.27
N ASP A 797 9.50 -16.21 -9.07
CA ASP A 797 10.87 -16.73 -8.88
C ASP A 797 11.91 -15.62 -8.95
N THR A 798 11.78 -14.73 -9.94
CA THR A 798 12.70 -13.60 -10.14
C THR A 798 12.62 -12.63 -8.96
N ALA A 799 11.43 -12.33 -8.45
CA ALA A 799 11.23 -11.40 -7.35
C ALA A 799 11.71 -11.96 -6.01
N VAL A 800 11.49 -13.25 -5.73
CA VAL A 800 12.04 -13.92 -4.54
C VAL A 800 13.57 -13.99 -4.59
N ALA A 801 14.14 -14.17 -5.79
CA ALA A 801 15.58 -14.11 -6.00
C ALA A 801 16.16 -12.68 -6.01
N ALA A 802 15.31 -11.64 -6.10
CA ALA A 802 15.72 -10.25 -5.99
C ALA A 802 15.79 -9.82 -4.52
N ASP A 803 16.74 -8.94 -4.18
CA ASP A 803 16.85 -8.41 -2.83
C ASP A 803 16.01 -7.14 -2.64
N ALA A 804 14.69 -7.27 -2.84
CA ALA A 804 13.77 -6.13 -2.76
C ALA A 804 12.63 -6.42 -1.80
N ALA A 805 12.33 -5.44 -0.93
CA ALA A 805 11.18 -5.49 -0.03
C ALA A 805 9.85 -5.46 -0.78
N LEU A 806 9.79 -4.63 -1.83
CA LEU A 806 8.62 -4.46 -2.68
C LEU A 806 9.04 -4.58 -4.15
N THR A 807 8.37 -5.46 -4.88
CA THR A 807 8.45 -5.51 -6.34
C THR A 807 7.05 -5.45 -6.93
N LEU A 808 6.95 -4.95 -8.16
CA LEU A 808 5.70 -4.82 -8.90
C LEU A 808 5.80 -5.68 -10.17
N PRO A 809 5.34 -6.94 -10.14
CA PRO A 809 5.23 -7.75 -11.33
C PRO A 809 4.00 -7.32 -12.13
N VAL A 810 4.22 -6.50 -13.15
CA VAL A 810 3.19 -5.78 -13.90
C VAL A 810 3.58 -5.68 -15.36
N ARG A 811 2.65 -5.98 -16.29
CA ARG A 811 2.88 -5.80 -17.72
C ARG A 811 2.26 -4.52 -18.25
N PHE A 812 3.11 -3.52 -18.54
CA PHE A 812 2.69 -2.24 -19.11
C PHE A 812 2.71 -2.25 -20.63
N ASP A 813 1.62 -1.77 -21.26
CA ASP A 813 1.62 -1.37 -22.67
C ASP A 813 2.23 0.03 -22.80
N THR A 814 3.55 0.08 -22.93
CA THR A 814 4.29 1.33 -23.08
C THR A 814 3.97 2.08 -24.38
N ALA A 815 3.43 1.42 -25.41
CA ALA A 815 3.01 2.07 -26.64
C ALA A 815 1.68 2.81 -26.43
N ALA A 816 0.72 2.18 -25.76
CA ALA A 816 -0.52 2.82 -25.34
C ALA A 816 -0.27 4.00 -24.39
N LEU A 817 0.62 3.84 -23.40
CA LEU A 817 1.00 4.92 -22.47
C LEU A 817 1.66 6.12 -23.16
N ARG A 818 2.39 5.91 -24.27
CA ARG A 818 2.97 7.00 -25.08
C ARG A 818 1.97 7.66 -26.03
N ALA A 819 0.96 6.91 -26.47
CA ALA A 819 -0.06 7.36 -27.41
C ALA A 819 -1.23 8.08 -26.72
N ALA A 820 -1.44 7.84 -25.42
CA ALA A 820 -2.43 8.55 -24.63
C ALA A 820 -2.14 10.06 -24.62
N GLN A 821 -3.13 10.87 -25.03
CA GLN A 821 -3.03 12.34 -25.06
C GLN A 821 -3.32 13.00 -23.69
N THR A 822 -3.37 12.20 -22.61
CA THR A 822 -3.51 12.68 -21.23
C THR A 822 -2.15 12.78 -20.54
N PRO A 823 -1.98 13.69 -19.56
CA PRO A 823 -0.75 13.74 -18.78
C PRO A 823 -0.52 12.40 -18.06
N LEU A 824 0.68 11.84 -18.22
CA LEU A 824 1.09 10.60 -17.56
C LEU A 824 1.07 10.78 -16.03
N PRO A 825 0.50 9.82 -15.26
CA PRO A 825 0.57 9.83 -13.80
C PRO A 825 2.01 10.02 -13.30
N ALA A 826 2.19 10.79 -12.21
CA ALA A 826 3.50 11.21 -11.71
C ALA A 826 4.48 10.02 -11.52
N LEU A 827 3.97 8.90 -10.98
CA LEU A 827 4.72 7.65 -10.80
C LEU A 827 5.27 7.06 -12.11
N LEU A 828 4.56 7.20 -13.23
CA LEU A 828 4.94 6.60 -14.52
C LEU A 828 5.88 7.50 -15.36
N ARG A 829 6.10 8.76 -14.96
CA ARG A 829 6.96 9.72 -15.69
C ARG A 829 8.39 9.20 -15.89
N GLY A 830 8.88 8.34 -14.99
CA GLY A 830 10.21 7.71 -15.09
C GLY A 830 10.36 6.66 -16.22
N LEU A 831 9.25 6.06 -16.67
CA LEU A 831 9.26 4.96 -17.65
C LEU A 831 9.29 5.42 -19.11
N VAL A 832 8.90 6.67 -19.38
CA VAL A 832 8.83 7.23 -20.74
C VAL A 832 9.96 8.26 -20.94
N ARG A 833 11.19 7.78 -21.16
CA ARG A 833 12.32 8.65 -21.50
C ARG A 833 12.33 9.00 -23.00
N GLY A 834 12.44 10.30 -23.30
CA GLY A 834 12.83 10.82 -24.61
C GLY A 834 11.68 11.49 -25.38
N THR A 835 11.84 12.80 -25.67
CA THR A 835 11.00 13.68 -26.51
C THR A 835 9.69 14.24 -25.94
N ALA A 836 8.90 13.49 -25.15
CA ALA A 836 7.61 13.99 -24.65
C ALA A 836 7.77 15.06 -23.54
N VAL A 837 8.67 14.86 -22.57
CA VAL A 837 8.90 15.80 -21.45
C VAL A 837 9.44 17.16 -21.93
N ARG A 838 10.21 17.20 -23.03
CA ARG A 838 10.66 18.46 -23.64
C ARG A 838 9.55 19.19 -24.37
N ARG A 839 8.57 18.49 -24.98
CA ARG A 839 7.37 19.12 -25.56
C ARG A 839 6.39 19.55 -24.47
N ALA A 840 6.23 18.78 -23.40
CA ALA A 840 5.38 19.16 -22.27
C ALA A 840 5.94 20.36 -21.49
N ARG A 841 7.27 20.46 -21.28
CA ARG A 841 7.89 21.66 -20.70
C ARG A 841 7.95 22.85 -21.66
N ALA A 842 8.07 22.63 -22.97
CA ALA A 842 7.99 23.71 -23.96
C ALA A 842 6.56 24.19 -24.20
N ALA A 843 5.55 23.32 -24.01
CA ALA A 843 4.13 23.68 -24.00
C ALA A 843 3.77 24.39 -22.69
N ALA A 844 4.18 23.88 -21.53
CA ALA A 844 3.94 24.52 -20.23
C ALA A 844 4.66 25.86 -20.06
N ALA A 845 5.83 26.07 -20.68
CA ALA A 845 6.50 27.37 -20.73
C ALA A 845 5.90 28.33 -21.77
N ALA A 846 5.00 27.85 -22.64
CA ALA A 846 4.26 28.64 -23.63
C ALA A 846 2.75 28.75 -23.32
N GLU A 847 2.28 28.18 -22.21
CA GLU A 847 0.87 28.11 -21.86
C GLU A 847 0.58 29.00 -20.64
N GLN A 848 0.07 30.19 -20.94
CA GLN A 848 -0.96 30.79 -20.09
C GLN A 848 -2.14 29.79 -19.99
N PRO A 849 -2.92 29.77 -18.89
CA PRO A 849 -3.95 28.75 -18.60
C PRO A 849 -5.17 28.70 -19.56
N THR A 850 -5.04 29.13 -20.82
CA THR A 850 -6.15 29.42 -21.74
C THR A 850 -6.01 28.73 -23.11
N ALA A 851 -4.95 27.96 -23.38
CA ALA A 851 -4.67 27.48 -24.74
C ALA A 851 -5.63 26.36 -25.25
N ALA A 852 -5.94 25.34 -24.44
CA ALA A 852 -6.82 24.23 -24.82
C ALA A 852 -8.29 24.66 -24.93
N SER A 853 -8.80 25.40 -23.93
CA SER A 853 -10.14 25.98 -24.01
C SER A 853 -10.24 26.96 -25.19
N SER A 854 -9.22 27.80 -25.45
CA SER A 854 -9.25 28.71 -26.60
C SER A 854 -9.22 28.01 -27.96
N ALA A 855 -8.70 26.78 -28.08
CA ALA A 855 -8.73 26.02 -29.33
C ALA A 855 -10.12 25.44 -29.62
N LEU A 856 -10.74 24.84 -28.60
CA LEU A 856 -12.12 24.32 -28.67
C LEU A 856 -13.13 25.46 -28.87
N VAL A 857 -12.96 26.57 -28.13
CA VAL A 857 -13.75 27.80 -28.27
C VAL A 857 -13.58 28.44 -29.64
N ARG A 858 -12.37 28.45 -30.22
CA ARG A 858 -12.16 28.91 -31.62
C ARG A 858 -12.83 28.01 -32.66
N GLN A 859 -12.90 26.71 -32.42
CA GLN A 859 -13.60 25.77 -33.32
C GLN A 859 -15.12 25.90 -33.22
N LEU A 860 -15.63 26.28 -32.06
CA LEU A 860 -17.06 26.52 -31.79
C LEU A 860 -17.53 27.91 -32.27
N ALA A 861 -16.79 28.98 -31.95
CA ALA A 861 -17.20 30.37 -32.21
C ALA A 861 -17.37 30.75 -33.69
N GLY A 862 -16.83 29.93 -34.62
CA GLY A 862 -16.95 30.13 -36.06
C GLY A 862 -18.14 29.41 -36.72
N ARG A 863 -18.94 28.66 -35.98
CA ARG A 863 -20.05 27.85 -36.50
C ARG A 863 -21.42 28.43 -36.15
N PRO A 864 -22.45 28.26 -36.99
CA PRO A 864 -23.86 28.45 -36.61
C PRO A 864 -24.24 27.62 -35.37
N GLU A 865 -25.20 28.09 -34.57
CA GLU A 865 -25.58 27.47 -33.29
C GLU A 865 -26.00 26.00 -33.40
N ASP A 866 -26.74 25.67 -34.46
CA ASP A 866 -27.15 24.31 -34.82
C ASP A 866 -25.95 23.41 -35.17
N GLU A 867 -24.93 23.96 -35.82
CA GLU A 867 -23.68 23.26 -36.12
C GLU A 867 -22.74 23.12 -34.90
N GLN A 868 -22.86 24.00 -33.90
CA GLN A 868 -22.10 23.91 -32.64
C GLN A 868 -22.63 22.77 -31.77
N LEU A 869 -23.95 22.70 -31.58
CA LEU A 869 -24.61 21.63 -30.81
C LEU A 869 -24.40 20.27 -31.45
N ALA A 870 -24.55 20.15 -32.78
CA ALA A 870 -24.31 18.89 -33.49
C ALA A 870 -22.85 18.41 -33.34
N TRP A 871 -21.89 19.35 -33.35
CA TRP A 871 -20.48 19.01 -33.17
C TRP A 871 -20.14 18.61 -31.74
N LEU A 872 -20.66 19.33 -30.73
CA LEU A 872 -20.47 18.98 -29.31
C LEU A 872 -21.18 17.67 -28.94
N SER A 873 -22.34 17.40 -29.54
CA SER A 873 -23.05 16.12 -29.39
C SER A 873 -22.20 14.96 -29.92
N GLU A 874 -21.62 15.10 -31.12
CA GLU A 874 -20.70 14.09 -31.66
C GLU A 874 -19.42 13.95 -30.81
N PHE A 875 -18.89 15.06 -30.28
CA PHE A 875 -17.74 15.09 -29.38
C PHE A 875 -18.02 14.32 -28.07
N VAL A 876 -19.13 14.64 -27.38
CA VAL A 876 -19.55 13.94 -26.17
C VAL A 876 -19.81 12.46 -26.46
N ARG A 877 -20.54 12.14 -27.54
CA ARG A 877 -20.81 10.75 -27.95
C ARG A 877 -19.54 9.97 -28.29
N GLY A 878 -18.51 10.62 -28.82
CA GLY A 878 -17.18 10.02 -29.03
C GLY A 878 -16.48 9.66 -27.71
N HIS A 879 -16.53 10.53 -26.72
CA HIS A 879 -16.01 10.24 -25.38
C HIS A 879 -16.80 9.13 -24.68
N VAL A 880 -18.12 9.14 -24.81
CA VAL A 880 -19.04 8.11 -24.28
C VAL A 880 -18.81 6.75 -24.93
N ALA A 881 -18.69 6.70 -26.26
CA ALA A 881 -18.35 5.49 -27.00
C ALA A 881 -17.01 4.91 -26.54
N THR A 882 -16.02 5.78 -26.28
CA THR A 882 -14.71 5.35 -25.79
C THR A 882 -14.78 4.76 -24.38
N VAL A 883 -15.57 5.33 -23.48
CA VAL A 883 -15.75 4.83 -22.10
C VAL A 883 -16.47 3.46 -22.11
N LEU A 884 -17.49 3.31 -22.94
CA LEU A 884 -18.28 2.08 -23.06
C LEU A 884 -17.67 1.01 -23.98
N GLY A 885 -16.55 1.30 -24.66
CA GLY A 885 -15.89 0.35 -25.56
C GLY A 885 -16.59 0.15 -26.92
N HIS A 886 -17.42 1.10 -27.35
CA HIS A 886 -18.04 1.11 -28.67
C HIS A 886 -17.06 1.60 -29.75
N GLY A 887 -17.12 1.01 -30.95
CA GLY A 887 -16.23 1.34 -32.07
C GLY A 887 -16.48 2.69 -32.75
N SER A 888 -17.59 3.38 -32.46
CA SER A 888 -17.88 4.71 -33.01
C SER A 888 -18.91 5.48 -32.18
N ALA A 889 -18.89 6.82 -32.27
CA ALA A 889 -19.88 7.71 -31.66
C ALA A 889 -21.31 7.45 -32.18
N ALA A 890 -21.44 6.96 -33.42
CA ALA A 890 -22.73 6.63 -34.05
C ALA A 890 -23.47 5.48 -33.34
N ALA A 891 -22.75 4.61 -32.60
CA ALA A 891 -23.36 3.54 -31.82
C ALA A 891 -24.03 4.03 -30.51
N VAL A 892 -23.76 5.27 -30.10
CA VAL A 892 -24.30 5.89 -28.89
C VAL A 892 -25.50 6.76 -29.26
N GLY A 893 -26.66 6.51 -28.68
CA GLY A 893 -27.86 7.33 -28.92
C GLY A 893 -27.75 8.72 -28.27
N GLU A 894 -28.01 9.78 -29.03
CA GLU A 894 -27.89 11.18 -28.58
C GLU A 894 -28.80 11.53 -27.40
N ASN A 895 -30.02 10.96 -27.38
CA ASN A 895 -31.05 11.21 -26.36
C ASN A 895 -31.29 10.02 -25.43
N ARG A 896 -30.43 8.99 -25.46
CA ARG A 896 -30.55 7.87 -24.52
C ARG A 896 -29.92 8.23 -23.18
N ALA A 897 -30.55 7.77 -22.11
CA ALA A 897 -30.04 7.99 -20.78
C ALA A 897 -28.70 7.25 -20.59
N PHE A 898 -27.73 7.87 -19.91
CA PHE A 898 -26.42 7.26 -19.64
C PHE A 898 -26.54 5.89 -18.95
N LYS A 899 -27.51 5.75 -18.03
CA LYS A 899 -27.80 4.48 -17.33
C LYS A 899 -28.25 3.35 -18.27
N GLU A 900 -29.01 3.67 -19.32
CA GLU A 900 -29.44 2.70 -20.35
C GLU A 900 -28.30 2.32 -21.31
N LEU A 901 -27.28 3.18 -21.41
CA LEU A 901 -26.06 2.94 -22.18
C LEU A 901 -25.02 2.14 -21.39
N GLY A 902 -25.31 1.76 -20.14
CA GLY A 902 -24.42 0.97 -19.29
C GLY A 902 -23.49 1.80 -18.38
N PHE A 903 -23.82 3.07 -18.10
CA PHE A 903 -23.10 3.85 -17.10
C PHE A 903 -23.48 3.46 -15.68
N ASP A 904 -22.46 3.28 -14.85
CA ASP A 904 -22.47 3.08 -13.41
C ASP A 904 -21.71 4.23 -12.69
N SER A 905 -21.54 4.12 -11.37
CA SER A 905 -20.85 5.14 -10.56
C SER A 905 -19.37 5.34 -10.93
N LEU A 906 -18.71 4.34 -11.53
CA LEU A 906 -17.27 4.39 -11.87
C LEU A 906 -17.05 4.95 -13.28
N THR A 907 -17.84 4.50 -14.26
CA THR A 907 -17.81 4.97 -15.66
C THR A 907 -18.27 6.43 -15.79
N SER A 908 -19.13 6.91 -14.89
CA SER A 908 -19.52 8.33 -14.79
C SER A 908 -18.33 9.23 -14.44
N VAL A 909 -17.46 8.77 -13.53
CA VAL A 909 -16.22 9.49 -13.16
C VAL A 909 -15.19 9.45 -14.30
N GLU A 910 -15.07 8.32 -15.02
CA GLU A 910 -14.19 8.23 -16.19
C GLU A 910 -14.60 9.22 -17.29
N LEU A 911 -15.90 9.31 -17.62
CA LEU A 911 -16.39 10.28 -18.59
C LEU A 911 -16.14 11.71 -18.14
N ARG A 912 -16.43 12.04 -16.87
CA ARG A 912 -16.15 13.36 -16.29
C ARG A 912 -14.67 13.74 -16.43
N ASN A 913 -13.76 12.85 -16.06
CA ASN A 913 -12.31 13.10 -16.14
C ASN A 913 -11.85 13.33 -17.58
N ARG A 914 -12.37 12.55 -18.53
CA ARG A 914 -12.04 12.70 -19.97
C ARG A 914 -12.56 14.02 -20.54
N LEU A 915 -13.79 14.41 -20.17
CA LEU A 915 -14.37 15.68 -20.61
C LEU A 915 -13.63 16.86 -19.99
N SER A 916 -13.35 16.85 -18.69
CA SER A 916 -12.55 17.89 -18.02
C SER A 916 -11.17 18.06 -18.65
N ALA A 917 -10.48 16.97 -18.97
CA ALA A 917 -9.18 17.01 -19.63
C ALA A 917 -9.26 17.59 -21.06
N ALA A 918 -10.34 17.30 -21.79
CA ALA A 918 -10.51 17.72 -23.17
C ALA A 918 -11.06 19.16 -23.31
N THR A 919 -11.84 19.62 -22.34
CA THR A 919 -12.46 20.96 -22.34
C THR A 919 -11.68 21.98 -21.50
N GLY A 920 -10.87 21.51 -20.54
CA GLY A 920 -10.22 22.35 -19.53
C GLY A 920 -11.17 22.85 -18.43
N LEU A 921 -12.42 22.37 -18.40
CA LEU A 921 -13.43 22.74 -17.40
C LEU A 921 -13.32 21.87 -16.14
N ARG A 922 -13.56 22.47 -14.97
CA ARG A 922 -13.77 21.72 -13.71
C ARG A 922 -15.21 21.23 -13.68
N LEU A 923 -15.43 19.95 -13.95
CA LEU A 923 -16.75 19.35 -14.02
C LEU A 923 -17.05 18.54 -12.74
N PRO A 924 -18.25 18.66 -12.14
CA PRO A 924 -18.61 17.98 -10.91
C PRO A 924 -18.76 16.46 -11.09
N ALA A 925 -18.60 15.68 -10.01
CA ALA A 925 -18.74 14.22 -10.06
C ALA A 925 -20.18 13.75 -10.39
N THR A 926 -21.17 14.62 -10.19
CA THR A 926 -22.59 14.40 -10.50
C THR A 926 -22.97 14.68 -11.95
N LEU A 927 -22.03 15.13 -12.80
CA LEU A 927 -22.28 15.60 -14.18
C LEU A 927 -23.21 14.71 -15.01
N VAL A 928 -23.06 13.38 -14.90
CA VAL A 928 -23.84 12.39 -15.65
C VAL A 928 -25.27 12.24 -15.11
N PHE A 929 -25.50 12.58 -13.83
CA PHE A 929 -26.81 12.63 -13.21
C PHE A 929 -27.52 13.96 -13.48
N ASP A 930 -26.77 15.07 -13.44
CA ASP A 930 -27.28 16.42 -13.69
C ASP A 930 -27.67 16.61 -15.17
N HIS A 931 -26.97 15.90 -16.08
CA HIS A 931 -27.24 15.91 -17.52
C HIS A 931 -27.34 14.47 -18.04
N PRO A 932 -28.53 13.84 -17.94
CA PRO A 932 -28.65 12.39 -18.04
C PRO A 932 -28.52 11.80 -19.45
N ALA A 933 -28.28 12.61 -20.49
CA ALA A 933 -28.10 12.15 -21.87
C ALA A 933 -26.97 12.92 -22.59
N PRO A 934 -26.30 12.31 -23.59
CA PRO A 934 -25.22 12.95 -24.35
C PRO A 934 -25.57 14.32 -24.94
N GLY A 935 -26.79 14.49 -25.46
CA GLY A 935 -27.26 15.78 -26.02
C GLY A 935 -27.42 16.87 -24.95
N ALA A 936 -27.93 16.53 -23.76
CA ALA A 936 -28.06 17.47 -22.64
C ALA A 936 -26.69 17.92 -22.13
N LEU A 937 -25.74 16.98 -22.02
CA LEU A 937 -24.37 17.27 -21.62
C LEU A 937 -23.63 18.12 -22.67
N ALA A 938 -23.88 17.91 -23.95
CA ALA A 938 -23.34 18.74 -25.04
C ALA A 938 -23.83 20.19 -24.97
N GLY A 939 -25.11 20.39 -24.62
CA GLY A 939 -25.68 21.72 -24.36
C GLY A 939 -25.01 22.42 -23.18
N HIS A 940 -24.86 21.74 -22.05
CA HIS A 940 -24.19 22.29 -20.88
C HIS A 940 -22.72 22.69 -21.16
N LEU A 941 -21.97 21.82 -21.84
CA LEU A 941 -20.58 22.12 -22.22
C LEU A 941 -20.48 23.32 -23.17
N ARG A 942 -21.45 23.52 -24.06
CA ARG A 942 -21.49 24.69 -24.98
C ARG A 942 -21.56 25.99 -24.18
N ASP A 943 -22.46 26.05 -23.21
CA ASP A 943 -22.75 27.26 -22.46
C ASP A 943 -21.56 27.63 -21.55
N GLU A 944 -20.95 26.63 -20.90
CA GLU A 944 -19.71 26.79 -20.10
C GLU A 944 -18.50 27.20 -20.95
N LEU A 945 -18.32 26.63 -22.15
CA LEU A 945 -17.16 26.93 -23.01
C LEU A 945 -17.24 28.31 -23.68
N LEU A 946 -18.43 28.71 -24.12
CA LEU A 946 -18.62 29.99 -24.82
C LEU A 946 -18.87 31.17 -23.87
N GLY A 947 -18.98 30.92 -22.56
CA GLY A 947 -19.30 31.94 -21.57
C GLY A 947 -20.62 32.64 -21.88
N ILE A 948 -21.58 31.90 -22.44
CA ILE A 948 -22.91 32.42 -22.75
C ILE A 948 -23.66 32.53 -21.42
N GLU A 949 -23.56 33.69 -20.79
CA GLU A 949 -24.50 34.07 -19.74
C GLU A 949 -25.91 34.06 -20.35
N PRO A 950 -26.90 33.38 -19.72
CA PRO A 950 -28.24 33.30 -20.28
C PRO A 950 -28.82 34.71 -20.49
N GLY A 951 -29.16 35.01 -21.75
CA GLY A 951 -29.72 36.31 -22.13
C GLY A 951 -31.09 36.56 -21.47
N PRO A 952 -31.47 37.83 -21.24
CA PRO A 952 -32.64 38.21 -20.45
C PRO A 952 -34.02 37.83 -21.04
N ASP A 953 -34.08 37.14 -22.18
CA ASP A 953 -35.33 36.75 -22.87
C ASP A 953 -35.49 35.23 -23.08
N ALA A 954 -34.62 34.39 -22.53
CA ALA A 954 -34.86 32.95 -22.40
C ALA A 954 -34.93 32.62 -20.92
N THR A 955 -36.13 32.51 -20.36
CA THR A 955 -36.36 32.27 -18.94
C THR A 955 -35.74 30.94 -18.51
N PRO A 956 -34.66 30.91 -17.71
CA PRO A 956 -34.30 29.72 -16.97
C PRO A 956 -35.27 29.63 -15.79
N ALA A 957 -35.84 28.45 -15.55
CA ALA A 957 -36.53 28.17 -14.30
C ALA A 957 -35.55 28.49 -13.15
N GLY A 958 -35.94 29.43 -12.30
CA GLY A 958 -35.01 30.15 -11.44
C GLY A 958 -34.29 29.26 -10.42
N ARG A 959 -32.99 29.52 -10.25
CA ARG A 959 -32.34 29.35 -8.95
C ARG A 959 -33.13 30.15 -7.92
N ALA A 960 -33.81 29.46 -7.01
CA ALA A 960 -34.33 30.07 -5.79
C ALA A 960 -33.14 30.55 -4.95
N GLY A 961 -32.82 31.84 -5.05
CA GLY A 961 -32.17 32.53 -3.95
C GLY A 961 -33.09 32.45 -2.73
N ALA A 962 -32.53 32.26 -1.54
CA ALA A 962 -33.25 32.21 -0.28
C ALA A 962 -34.32 33.32 -0.20
N ALA A 963 -35.57 32.94 -0.46
CA ALA A 963 -36.71 33.84 -0.35
C ALA A 963 -37.05 34.02 1.15
N PRO A 964 -37.50 35.21 1.57
CA PRO A 964 -37.99 35.39 2.93
C PRO A 964 -39.18 34.46 3.16
N GLN A 965 -39.20 33.76 4.30
CA GLN A 965 -40.32 32.93 4.75
C GLN A 965 -41.65 33.67 4.54
N HIS A 966 -42.40 33.28 3.51
CA HIS A 966 -43.77 33.68 3.33
C HIS A 966 -44.66 32.60 3.95
N ASP A 967 -45.56 33.01 4.83
CA ASP A 967 -46.65 32.20 5.39
C ASP A 967 -47.78 31.95 4.37
N ASP A 968 -47.46 31.92 3.07
CA ASP A 968 -48.46 31.73 2.02
C ASP A 968 -49.07 30.31 2.13
N PRO A 969 -50.41 30.20 2.08
CA PRO A 969 -51.08 28.91 2.18
C PRO A 969 -50.74 28.02 0.97
N ILE A 970 -50.39 26.76 1.24
CA ILE A 970 -50.15 25.76 0.19
C ILE A 970 -51.49 25.41 -0.48
N ALA A 971 -51.57 25.59 -1.80
CA ALA A 971 -52.76 25.26 -2.57
C ALA A 971 -52.73 23.79 -3.04
N ILE A 972 -53.79 23.03 -2.74
CA ILE A 972 -54.03 21.73 -3.37
C ILE A 972 -54.77 22.01 -4.69
N VAL A 973 -54.06 21.91 -5.81
CA VAL A 973 -54.58 22.27 -7.14
C VAL A 973 -55.17 21.08 -7.92
N GLY A 974 -54.91 19.85 -7.47
CA GLY A 974 -55.49 18.63 -8.01
C GLY A 974 -55.32 17.47 -7.02
N MET A 975 -56.22 16.49 -7.09
CA MET A 975 -56.16 15.28 -6.28
C MET A 975 -56.77 14.08 -7.03
N SER A 976 -56.26 12.90 -6.76
CA SER A 976 -56.81 11.61 -7.20
C SER A 976 -56.74 10.64 -6.01
N CYS A 977 -57.63 9.65 -5.98
CA CYS A 977 -57.59 8.63 -4.94
C CYS A 977 -58.35 7.38 -5.34
N ARG A 978 -57.93 6.23 -4.79
CA ARG A 978 -58.61 4.94 -4.94
C ARG A 978 -58.73 4.28 -3.57
N TYR A 979 -59.96 4.02 -3.14
CA TYR A 979 -60.29 3.46 -1.82
C TYR A 979 -61.24 2.26 -1.95
N PRO A 980 -61.30 1.37 -0.93
CA PRO A 980 -62.26 0.27 -0.87
C PRO A 980 -63.72 0.75 -0.99
N GLY A 981 -64.59 -0.09 -1.54
CA GLY A 981 -65.98 0.26 -1.85
C GLY A 981 -66.16 0.93 -3.22
N ASP A 982 -65.26 0.65 -4.16
CA ASP A 982 -65.24 1.16 -5.54
C ASP A 982 -65.19 2.70 -5.62
N ALA A 983 -64.57 3.34 -4.63
CA ALA A 983 -64.32 4.77 -4.62
C ALA A 983 -63.02 5.10 -5.38
N ASP A 984 -63.14 5.26 -6.70
CA ASP A 984 -62.03 5.48 -7.64
C ASP A 984 -61.70 6.97 -7.90
N SER A 985 -62.40 7.87 -7.22
CA SER A 985 -62.25 9.32 -7.36
C SER A 985 -62.58 10.05 -6.05
N PRO A 986 -62.11 11.29 -5.87
CA PRO A 986 -62.48 12.13 -4.73
C PRO A 986 -64.00 12.30 -4.58
N GLU A 987 -64.71 12.42 -5.70
CA GLU A 987 -66.17 12.54 -5.73
C GLU A 987 -66.85 11.25 -5.29
N ALA A 988 -66.42 10.10 -5.80
CA ALA A 988 -66.96 8.79 -5.39
C ALA A 988 -66.67 8.49 -3.90
N LEU A 989 -65.50 8.87 -3.40
CA LEU A 989 -65.18 8.78 -1.98
C LEU A 989 -66.11 9.66 -1.14
N TRP A 990 -66.38 10.89 -1.59
CA TRP A 990 -67.31 11.79 -0.90
C TRP A 990 -68.72 11.21 -0.87
N GLU A 991 -69.20 10.64 -1.97
CA GLU A 991 -70.50 9.96 -2.03
C GLU A 991 -70.57 8.75 -1.09
N LEU A 992 -69.51 7.93 -1.03
CA LEU A 992 -69.41 6.79 -0.11
C LEU A 992 -69.51 7.26 1.34
N LEU A 993 -68.78 8.32 1.71
CA LEU A 993 -68.80 8.89 3.06
C LEU A 993 -70.16 9.53 3.39
N ALA A 994 -70.73 10.31 2.47
CA ALA A 994 -71.99 11.02 2.68
C ALA A 994 -73.19 10.07 2.76
N SER A 995 -73.15 8.95 2.04
CA SER A 995 -74.18 7.90 2.10
C SER A 995 -74.02 6.94 3.29
N GLY A 996 -72.88 6.99 4.00
CA GLY A 996 -72.56 6.05 5.07
C GLY A 996 -72.29 4.63 4.56
N GLY A 997 -71.76 4.49 3.34
CA GLY A 997 -71.46 3.21 2.71
C GLY A 997 -70.32 2.45 3.42
N ASP A 998 -70.38 1.12 3.37
CA ASP A 998 -69.38 0.21 3.96
C ASP A 998 -68.50 -0.39 2.84
N GLY A 999 -67.21 -0.03 2.84
CA GLY A 999 -66.22 -0.53 1.88
C GLY A 999 -65.59 -1.88 2.26
N ILE A 1000 -66.01 -2.51 3.37
CA ILE A 1000 -65.52 -3.81 3.80
C ILE A 1000 -66.19 -4.93 2.99
N THR A 1001 -65.36 -5.70 2.30
CA THR A 1001 -65.79 -6.82 1.44
C THR A 1001 -65.09 -8.12 1.87
N GLY A 1002 -65.40 -9.23 1.21
CA GLY A 1002 -64.63 -10.47 1.38
C GLY A 1002 -63.19 -10.31 0.89
N PHE A 1003 -62.30 -11.24 1.28
CA PHE A 1003 -60.93 -11.27 0.77
C PHE A 1003 -60.87 -11.37 -0.77
N PRO A 1004 -59.85 -10.76 -1.40
CA PRO A 1004 -59.73 -10.72 -2.85
C PRO A 1004 -59.41 -12.11 -3.44
N THR A 1005 -59.99 -12.43 -4.59
CA THR A 1005 -59.80 -13.72 -5.29
C THR A 1005 -58.71 -13.67 -6.37
N ASP A 1006 -58.14 -12.51 -6.64
CA ASP A 1006 -57.18 -12.24 -7.73
C ASP A 1006 -55.71 -12.22 -7.26
N ARG A 1007 -55.44 -12.42 -5.96
CA ARG A 1007 -54.09 -12.37 -5.35
C ARG A 1007 -53.43 -13.74 -5.15
N GLY A 1008 -54.07 -14.82 -5.57
CA GLY A 1008 -53.55 -16.18 -5.38
C GLY A 1008 -53.58 -16.66 -3.93
N TRP A 1009 -54.41 -16.06 -3.07
CA TRP A 1009 -54.58 -16.49 -1.69
C TRP A 1009 -55.43 -17.76 -1.62
N ASP A 1010 -55.00 -18.76 -0.85
CA ASP A 1010 -55.80 -19.94 -0.53
C ASP A 1010 -56.84 -19.58 0.54
N LEU A 1011 -57.98 -19.03 0.10
CA LEU A 1011 -59.02 -18.52 0.99
C LEU A 1011 -59.65 -19.61 1.88
N ASP A 1012 -59.70 -20.85 1.39
CA ASP A 1012 -60.25 -21.99 2.13
C ASP A 1012 -59.32 -22.41 3.27
N ALA A 1013 -58.01 -22.40 3.05
CA ALA A 1013 -57.02 -22.72 4.10
C ALA A 1013 -56.70 -21.54 5.03
N LEU A 1014 -56.94 -20.31 4.59
CA LEU A 1014 -56.58 -19.09 5.31
C LEU A 1014 -57.51 -18.81 6.51
N TYR A 1015 -58.75 -19.30 6.54
CA TYR A 1015 -59.70 -19.00 7.61
C TYR A 1015 -59.78 -20.10 8.68
N ASP A 1016 -59.70 -19.73 9.96
CA ASP A 1016 -60.11 -20.58 11.07
C ASP A 1016 -60.74 -19.77 12.20
N ALA A 1017 -61.82 -20.28 12.79
CA ALA A 1017 -62.50 -19.63 13.92
C ALA A 1017 -61.67 -19.65 15.22
N ASP A 1018 -60.70 -20.58 15.34
CA ASP A 1018 -59.75 -20.64 16.45
C ASP A 1018 -58.58 -19.68 16.18
N PRO A 1019 -58.46 -18.57 16.95
CA PRO A 1019 -57.35 -17.64 16.80
C PRO A 1019 -56.00 -18.27 17.13
N ASP A 1020 -55.96 -19.41 17.84
CA ASP A 1020 -54.73 -20.07 18.27
C ASP A 1020 -54.18 -21.07 17.22
N ARG A 1021 -54.91 -21.38 16.13
CA ARG A 1021 -54.45 -22.26 15.03
C ARG A 1021 -53.43 -21.58 14.12
N PRO A 1022 -52.13 -21.98 14.06
CA PRO A 1022 -51.08 -21.35 13.25
C PRO A 1022 -51.40 -21.16 11.75
N GLY A 1023 -50.93 -20.06 11.16
CA GLY A 1023 -51.03 -19.81 9.71
C GLY A 1023 -52.40 -19.34 9.19
N THR A 1024 -53.40 -19.20 10.07
CA THR A 1024 -54.76 -18.78 9.69
C THR A 1024 -55.14 -17.40 10.24
N SER A 1025 -56.21 -16.84 9.68
CA SER A 1025 -56.90 -15.62 10.08
C SER A 1025 -58.29 -15.97 10.63
N TYR A 1026 -58.70 -15.33 11.73
CA TYR A 1026 -60.07 -15.50 12.26
C TYR A 1026 -61.09 -14.53 11.67
N VAL A 1027 -60.66 -13.66 10.75
CA VAL A 1027 -61.52 -12.80 9.92
C VAL A 1027 -61.42 -13.20 8.44
N HIS A 1028 -62.48 -12.98 7.69
CA HIS A 1028 -62.58 -13.28 6.25
C HIS A 1028 -62.98 -12.06 5.40
N SER A 1029 -62.91 -10.86 5.99
CA SER A 1029 -63.34 -9.60 5.37
C SER A 1029 -62.36 -8.47 5.67
N GLY A 1030 -62.23 -7.51 4.75
CA GLY A 1030 -61.38 -6.34 4.86
C GLY A 1030 -61.65 -5.32 3.76
N GLY A 1031 -60.95 -4.18 3.79
CA GLY A 1031 -61.02 -3.17 2.74
C GLY A 1031 -59.96 -3.46 1.67
N PHE A 1032 -60.38 -3.69 0.42
CA PHE A 1032 -59.50 -4.02 -0.70
C PHE A 1032 -59.81 -3.20 -1.94
N LEU A 1033 -58.79 -3.04 -2.79
CA LEU A 1033 -58.92 -2.55 -4.16
C LEU A 1033 -58.99 -3.76 -5.10
N HIS A 1034 -60.18 -4.09 -5.60
CA HIS A 1034 -60.39 -5.29 -6.45
C HIS A 1034 -59.74 -5.17 -7.82
N THR A 1035 -59.44 -3.95 -8.27
CA THR A 1035 -58.76 -3.68 -9.56
C THR A 1035 -57.25 -3.49 -9.41
N ALA A 1036 -56.67 -3.68 -8.21
CA ALA A 1036 -55.27 -3.33 -8.00
C ALA A 1036 -54.25 -4.31 -8.66
N ALA A 1037 -54.70 -5.34 -9.37
CA ALA A 1037 -53.86 -6.12 -10.28
C ALA A 1037 -53.76 -5.50 -11.70
N GLU A 1038 -54.71 -4.63 -12.07
CA GLU A 1038 -54.81 -3.98 -13.38
C GLU A 1038 -53.79 -2.84 -13.52
N PHE A 1039 -53.22 -2.66 -14.71
CA PHE A 1039 -52.27 -1.59 -15.03
C PHE A 1039 -52.06 -1.44 -16.55
N ASP A 1040 -52.13 -0.22 -17.07
CA ASP A 1040 -51.77 0.06 -18.48
C ASP A 1040 -50.26 0.25 -18.66
N ALA A 1041 -49.53 -0.87 -18.73
CA ALA A 1041 -48.08 -0.85 -18.88
C ALA A 1041 -47.62 -0.17 -20.19
N GLY A 1042 -48.39 -0.33 -21.28
CA GLY A 1042 -48.04 0.22 -22.59
C GLY A 1042 -48.07 1.74 -22.60
N PHE A 1043 -49.06 2.34 -21.94
CA PHE A 1043 -49.17 3.79 -21.80
C PHE A 1043 -47.95 4.42 -21.13
N PHE A 1044 -47.39 3.78 -20.09
CA PHE A 1044 -46.21 4.26 -19.37
C PHE A 1044 -44.87 3.80 -19.97
N GLY A 1045 -44.88 3.14 -21.14
CA GLY A 1045 -43.66 2.63 -21.76
C GLY A 1045 -43.01 1.46 -21.01
N ILE A 1046 -43.78 0.76 -20.18
CA ILE A 1046 -43.34 -0.36 -19.34
C ILE A 1046 -43.63 -1.68 -20.07
N SER A 1047 -42.64 -2.57 -20.12
CA SER A 1047 -42.83 -3.87 -20.76
C SER A 1047 -43.78 -4.77 -19.95
N PRO A 1048 -44.54 -5.69 -20.56
CA PRO A 1048 -45.40 -6.61 -19.82
C PRO A 1048 -44.67 -7.44 -18.75
N ARG A 1049 -43.40 -7.78 -18.98
CA ARG A 1049 -42.57 -8.54 -18.03
C ARG A 1049 -42.18 -7.70 -16.82
N GLU A 1050 -41.79 -6.45 -17.06
CA GLU A 1050 -41.50 -5.50 -15.99
C GLU A 1050 -42.77 -5.20 -15.19
N ALA A 1051 -43.90 -4.97 -15.86
CA ALA A 1051 -45.17 -4.72 -15.22
C ALA A 1051 -45.56 -5.84 -14.25
N LEU A 1052 -45.40 -7.12 -14.65
CA LEU A 1052 -45.65 -8.27 -13.76
C LEU A 1052 -44.76 -8.29 -12.51
N ALA A 1053 -43.50 -7.86 -12.64
CA ALA A 1053 -42.54 -7.79 -11.54
C ALA A 1053 -42.73 -6.55 -10.63
N MET A 1054 -43.51 -5.55 -11.05
CA MET A 1054 -43.76 -4.32 -10.27
C MET A 1054 -44.77 -4.54 -9.16
N ASP A 1055 -44.47 -4.06 -7.96
CA ASP A 1055 -45.42 -3.94 -6.86
C ASP A 1055 -46.64 -3.13 -7.34
N PRO A 1056 -47.88 -3.62 -7.15
CA PRO A 1056 -49.12 -2.89 -7.43
C PRO A 1056 -49.15 -1.45 -6.92
N GLN A 1057 -48.48 -1.16 -5.79
CA GLN A 1057 -48.37 0.19 -5.24
C GLN A 1057 -47.66 1.15 -6.20
N GLN A 1058 -46.59 0.69 -6.89
CA GLN A 1058 -45.89 1.50 -7.91
C GLN A 1058 -46.81 1.80 -9.11
N ARG A 1059 -47.57 0.81 -9.55
CA ARG A 1059 -48.49 0.91 -10.69
C ARG A 1059 -49.61 1.91 -10.43
N LEU A 1060 -50.28 1.77 -9.28
CA LEU A 1060 -51.38 2.64 -8.88
C LEU A 1060 -50.91 4.08 -8.63
N LEU A 1061 -49.72 4.28 -8.06
CA LEU A 1061 -49.19 5.63 -7.84
C LEU A 1061 -48.81 6.32 -9.16
N LEU A 1062 -48.34 5.59 -10.17
CA LEU A 1062 -48.10 6.15 -11.51
C LEU A 1062 -49.40 6.68 -12.13
N GLU A 1063 -50.44 5.85 -12.16
CA GLU A 1063 -51.75 6.22 -12.70
C GLU A 1063 -52.39 7.36 -11.89
N SER A 1064 -52.38 7.26 -10.56
CA SER A 1064 -52.95 8.28 -9.69
C SER A 1064 -52.21 9.62 -9.82
N SER A 1065 -50.89 9.61 -9.95
CA SER A 1065 -50.09 10.83 -10.17
C SER A 1065 -50.43 11.48 -11.50
N TRP A 1066 -50.59 10.69 -12.56
CA TRP A 1066 -51.03 11.17 -13.87
C TRP A 1066 -52.42 11.82 -13.79
N GLU A 1067 -53.39 11.11 -13.21
CA GLU A 1067 -54.76 11.62 -13.06
C GLU A 1067 -54.84 12.89 -12.19
N ALA A 1068 -54.02 12.99 -11.14
CA ALA A 1068 -53.99 14.17 -10.28
C ALA A 1068 -53.51 15.42 -11.05
N LEU A 1069 -52.52 15.25 -11.93
CA LEU A 1069 -52.03 16.32 -12.80
C LEU A 1069 -53.07 16.72 -13.85
N GLU A 1070 -53.73 15.76 -14.49
CA GLU A 1070 -54.81 16.05 -15.44
C GLU A 1070 -55.98 16.79 -14.77
N ARG A 1071 -56.35 16.40 -13.55
CA ARG A 1071 -57.37 17.09 -12.76
C ARG A 1071 -56.95 18.51 -12.34
N ALA A 1072 -55.65 18.74 -12.15
CA ALA A 1072 -55.12 20.08 -11.94
C ALA A 1072 -55.11 20.94 -13.22
N GLY A 1073 -55.48 20.38 -14.39
CA GLY A 1073 -55.38 21.05 -15.67
C GLY A 1073 -53.93 21.20 -16.17
N ILE A 1074 -53.01 20.41 -15.64
CA ILE A 1074 -51.59 20.40 -16.01
C ILE A 1074 -51.37 19.26 -16.98
N ASP A 1075 -50.82 19.56 -18.17
CA ASP A 1075 -50.34 18.53 -19.09
C ASP A 1075 -49.13 17.81 -18.44
N PRO A 1076 -49.22 16.52 -18.08
CA PRO A 1076 -48.15 15.83 -17.37
C PRO A 1076 -46.83 15.80 -18.15
N THR A 1077 -46.88 15.85 -19.49
CA THR A 1077 -45.68 15.84 -20.35
C THR A 1077 -44.95 17.18 -20.36
N SER A 1078 -45.65 18.28 -20.02
CA SER A 1078 -45.06 19.63 -19.93
C SER A 1078 -44.14 19.81 -18.72
N LEU A 1079 -44.25 18.95 -17.70
CA LEU A 1079 -43.47 19.04 -16.46
C LEU A 1079 -42.07 18.45 -16.58
N ARG A 1080 -41.71 17.85 -17.72
CA ARG A 1080 -40.36 17.34 -17.94
C ARG A 1080 -39.34 18.47 -17.80
N GLY A 1081 -38.32 18.27 -16.96
CA GLY A 1081 -37.29 19.26 -16.64
C GLY A 1081 -37.72 20.32 -15.61
N HIS A 1082 -38.92 20.23 -15.03
CA HIS A 1082 -39.35 21.15 -13.98
C HIS A 1082 -38.92 20.64 -12.61
N GLN A 1083 -38.57 21.56 -11.70
CA GLN A 1083 -38.36 21.29 -10.28
C GLN A 1083 -39.68 20.99 -9.56
N ALA A 1084 -40.33 19.89 -9.95
CA ALA A 1084 -41.51 19.35 -9.29
C ALA A 1084 -41.09 18.15 -8.43
N GLY A 1085 -41.45 18.15 -7.13
CA GLY A 1085 -41.12 17.07 -6.21
C GLY A 1085 -42.16 15.94 -6.22
N VAL A 1086 -41.75 14.74 -5.82
CA VAL A 1086 -42.61 13.57 -5.59
C VAL A 1086 -42.34 13.02 -4.19
N PHE A 1087 -43.34 13.08 -3.33
CA PHE A 1087 -43.27 12.61 -1.94
C PHE A 1087 -44.33 11.53 -1.73
N ALA A 1088 -43.88 10.29 -1.55
CA ALA A 1088 -44.75 9.12 -1.46
C ALA A 1088 -44.60 8.41 -0.11
N GLY A 1089 -45.71 8.19 0.60
CA GLY A 1089 -45.77 7.31 1.75
C GLY A 1089 -46.07 5.87 1.31
N ALA A 1090 -45.18 4.92 1.58
CA ALA A 1090 -45.40 3.52 1.24
C ALA A 1090 -44.54 2.58 2.09
N ALA A 1091 -45.03 1.37 2.34
CA ALA A 1091 -44.33 0.32 3.07
C ALA A 1091 -44.20 -0.94 2.20
N ALA A 1092 -43.22 -1.78 2.51
CA ALA A 1092 -43.02 -3.05 1.79
C ALA A 1092 -44.16 -4.04 2.10
N GLN A 1093 -44.83 -4.57 1.06
CA GLN A 1093 -46.01 -5.44 1.21
C GLN A 1093 -45.74 -6.92 0.90
N GLY A 1094 -44.45 -7.28 0.73
CA GLY A 1094 -44.01 -8.66 0.53
C GLY A 1094 -44.25 -9.23 -0.87
N TYR A 1095 -44.63 -8.40 -1.86
CA TYR A 1095 -44.82 -8.82 -3.26
C TYR A 1095 -43.56 -9.49 -3.85
N ALA A 1096 -42.36 -9.11 -3.39
CA ALA A 1096 -41.07 -9.68 -3.80
C ALA A 1096 -40.88 -11.18 -3.44
N PHE A 1097 -41.57 -11.68 -2.41
CA PHE A 1097 -41.34 -13.02 -1.84
C PHE A 1097 -42.16 -14.12 -2.53
N GLY A 1098 -43.02 -13.78 -3.50
CA GLY A 1098 -43.77 -14.73 -4.33
C GLY A 1098 -42.93 -15.38 -5.44
N GLN A 1099 -41.77 -15.94 -5.06
CA GLN A 1099 -40.70 -16.43 -5.96
C GLN A 1099 -41.13 -17.49 -6.99
N GLU A 1100 -42.32 -18.07 -6.91
CA GLU A 1100 -42.74 -19.21 -7.75
C GLU A 1100 -43.64 -18.84 -8.95
N GLN A 1101 -44.14 -17.60 -9.08
CA GLN A 1101 -45.19 -17.28 -10.07
C GLN A 1101 -44.75 -16.50 -11.31
N ALA A 1102 -43.58 -15.86 -11.32
CA ALA A 1102 -43.13 -15.09 -12.47
C ALA A 1102 -42.10 -15.90 -13.27
N GLY A 1103 -42.56 -16.44 -14.41
CA GLY A 1103 -41.79 -17.36 -15.27
C GLY A 1103 -40.48 -16.80 -15.85
N GLU A 1104 -39.72 -17.68 -16.51
CA GLU A 1104 -38.42 -17.39 -17.13
C GLU A 1104 -38.40 -16.06 -17.92
N GLY A 1105 -37.39 -15.21 -17.69
CA GLY A 1105 -37.14 -13.98 -18.45
C GLY A 1105 -37.59 -12.66 -17.82
N SER A 1106 -37.96 -12.66 -16.53
CA SER A 1106 -38.15 -11.45 -15.70
C SER A 1106 -36.96 -11.15 -14.78
N GLU A 1107 -35.86 -11.92 -14.89
CA GLU A 1107 -34.63 -11.69 -14.14
C GLU A 1107 -34.08 -10.29 -14.46
N GLY A 1108 -33.88 -9.46 -13.43
CA GLY A 1108 -33.43 -8.07 -13.55
C GLY A 1108 -34.48 -6.99 -13.23
N TYR A 1109 -35.78 -7.29 -13.34
CA TYR A 1109 -36.85 -6.34 -13.00
C TYR A 1109 -37.35 -6.46 -11.56
N TYR A 1110 -37.04 -7.56 -10.86
CA TYR A 1110 -37.53 -7.78 -9.49
C TYR A 1110 -37.02 -6.74 -8.49
N LEU A 1111 -35.74 -6.37 -8.58
CA LEU A 1111 -35.14 -5.40 -7.67
C LEU A 1111 -35.83 -4.03 -7.81
N THR A 1112 -35.98 -3.54 -9.04
CA THR A 1112 -36.62 -2.23 -9.31
C THR A 1112 -38.15 -2.28 -9.18
N GLY A 1113 -38.76 -3.44 -9.40
CA GLY A 1113 -40.19 -3.65 -9.29
C GLY A 1113 -40.69 -3.77 -7.85
N SER A 1114 -39.87 -4.23 -6.90
CA SER A 1114 -40.32 -4.50 -5.53
C SER A 1114 -39.73 -3.61 -4.44
N THR A 1115 -38.69 -2.84 -4.74
CA THR A 1115 -38.09 -1.91 -3.76
C THR A 1115 -39.00 -0.69 -3.53
N THR A 1116 -39.24 -0.32 -2.28
CA THR A 1116 -40.07 0.84 -1.92
C THR A 1116 -39.50 2.16 -2.41
N SER A 1117 -38.17 2.34 -2.40
CA SER A 1117 -37.51 3.56 -2.91
C SER A 1117 -37.77 3.83 -4.40
N ALA A 1118 -38.14 2.82 -5.18
CA ALA A 1118 -38.48 2.99 -6.58
C ALA A 1118 -39.86 3.64 -6.80
N ILE A 1119 -40.72 3.75 -5.78
CA ILE A 1119 -42.08 4.30 -5.91
C ILE A 1119 -42.05 5.78 -6.32
N SER A 1120 -41.41 6.65 -5.53
CA SER A 1120 -41.26 8.07 -5.86
C SER A 1120 -40.39 8.27 -7.10
N GLY A 1121 -39.28 7.51 -7.18
CA GLY A 1121 -38.33 7.60 -8.29
C GLY A 1121 -38.93 7.25 -9.65
N ARG A 1122 -39.85 6.28 -9.72
CA ARG A 1122 -40.49 5.89 -10.98
C ARG A 1122 -41.49 6.93 -11.46
N VAL A 1123 -42.24 7.57 -10.57
CA VAL A 1123 -43.10 8.71 -10.94
C VAL A 1123 -42.26 9.87 -11.46
N ALA A 1124 -41.20 10.25 -10.72
CA ALA A 1124 -40.28 11.30 -11.14
C ALA A 1124 -39.62 10.99 -12.49
N TYR A 1125 -39.14 9.77 -12.69
CA TYR A 1125 -38.51 9.33 -13.95
C TYR A 1125 -39.49 9.32 -15.13
N THR A 1126 -40.71 8.80 -14.93
CA THR A 1126 -41.72 8.69 -16.00
C THR A 1126 -42.17 10.06 -16.48
N LEU A 1127 -42.38 10.99 -15.55
CA LEU A 1127 -42.82 12.36 -15.84
C LEU A 1127 -41.63 13.31 -16.15
N GLY A 1128 -40.39 12.88 -15.88
CA GLY A 1128 -39.18 13.68 -16.08
C GLY A 1128 -39.04 14.84 -15.09
N LEU A 1129 -39.44 14.65 -13.83
CA LEU A 1129 -39.40 15.68 -12.79
C LEU A 1129 -38.01 15.76 -12.14
N GLU A 1130 -37.55 16.98 -11.87
CA GLU A 1130 -36.20 17.27 -11.33
C GLU A 1130 -36.22 17.78 -9.88
N GLY A 1131 -37.39 17.78 -9.22
CA GLY A 1131 -37.50 18.08 -7.78
C GLY A 1131 -37.22 16.86 -6.88
N PRO A 1132 -37.29 17.02 -5.54
CA PRO A 1132 -37.01 15.93 -4.61
C PRO A 1132 -37.96 14.73 -4.82
N ALA A 1133 -37.42 13.52 -4.92
CA ALA A 1133 -38.19 12.28 -5.09
C ALA A 1133 -38.03 11.35 -3.87
N VAL A 1134 -38.89 11.51 -2.86
CA VAL A 1134 -38.75 10.85 -1.55
C VAL A 1134 -39.84 9.81 -1.34
N THR A 1135 -39.46 8.58 -1.02
CA THR A 1135 -40.39 7.58 -0.46
C THR A 1135 -40.12 7.45 1.04
N VAL A 1136 -41.18 7.56 1.86
CA VAL A 1136 -41.08 7.53 3.32
C VAL A 1136 -41.89 6.37 3.87
N ASP A 1137 -41.31 5.64 4.83
CA ASP A 1137 -42.01 4.62 5.62
C ASP A 1137 -41.95 4.97 7.10
N THR A 1138 -43.04 5.55 7.62
CA THR A 1138 -43.30 5.76 9.04
C THR A 1138 -44.53 4.96 9.49
N ALA A 1139 -44.77 3.80 8.86
CA ALA A 1139 -45.95 2.98 9.03
C ALA A 1139 -47.27 3.76 8.78
N CYS A 1140 -48.14 3.87 9.79
CA CYS A 1140 -49.49 4.43 9.62
C CYS A 1140 -49.52 5.93 9.31
N SER A 1141 -48.41 6.65 9.49
CA SER A 1141 -48.32 8.10 9.23
C SER A 1141 -47.62 8.46 7.92
N SER A 1142 -47.19 7.49 7.11
CA SER A 1142 -46.31 7.71 5.95
C SER A 1142 -46.83 8.77 4.97
N SER A 1143 -48.12 8.73 4.59
CA SER A 1143 -48.68 9.72 3.65
C SER A 1143 -48.78 11.14 4.25
N LEU A 1144 -48.97 11.26 5.56
CA LEU A 1144 -48.98 12.56 6.26
C LEU A 1144 -47.57 13.15 6.36
N VAL A 1145 -46.57 12.29 6.61
CA VAL A 1145 -45.16 12.70 6.62
C VAL A 1145 -44.71 13.09 5.22
N ALA A 1146 -45.10 12.34 4.19
CA ALA A 1146 -44.83 12.70 2.80
C ALA A 1146 -45.43 14.07 2.43
N LEU A 1147 -46.68 14.33 2.84
CA LEU A 1147 -47.30 15.66 2.67
C LEU A 1147 -46.55 16.76 3.44
N HIS A 1148 -46.12 16.48 4.68
CA HIS A 1148 -45.32 17.42 5.46
C HIS A 1148 -44.02 17.78 4.76
N LEU A 1149 -43.29 16.80 4.23
CA LEU A 1149 -42.04 17.01 3.50
C LEU A 1149 -42.26 17.79 2.21
N ALA A 1150 -43.33 17.49 1.46
CA ALA A 1150 -43.69 18.26 0.27
C ALA A 1150 -43.97 19.74 0.60
N VAL A 1151 -44.69 20.00 1.68
CA VAL A 1151 -44.94 21.38 2.15
C VAL A 1151 -43.64 22.09 2.53
N GLN A 1152 -42.70 21.39 3.19
CA GLN A 1152 -41.40 21.98 3.51
C GLN A 1152 -40.61 22.30 2.24
N ALA A 1153 -40.54 21.37 1.28
CA ALA A 1153 -39.82 21.55 0.02
C ALA A 1153 -40.39 22.69 -0.83
N LEU A 1154 -41.72 22.86 -0.84
CA LEU A 1154 -42.37 24.01 -1.50
C LEU A 1154 -42.02 25.33 -0.80
N ARG A 1155 -41.94 25.33 0.53
CA ARG A 1155 -41.63 26.53 1.33
C ARG A 1155 -40.16 26.92 1.30
N SER A 1156 -39.26 25.94 1.22
CA SER A 1156 -37.82 26.15 1.10
C SER A 1156 -37.39 26.53 -0.32
N GLY A 1157 -38.28 26.38 -1.30
CA GLY A 1157 -37.98 26.63 -2.71
C GLY A 1157 -37.20 25.50 -3.37
N GLU A 1158 -37.13 24.31 -2.75
CA GLU A 1158 -36.56 23.10 -3.35
C GLU A 1158 -37.39 22.58 -4.53
N CYS A 1159 -38.68 22.90 -4.55
CA CYS A 1159 -39.56 22.65 -5.70
C CYS A 1159 -40.65 23.74 -5.79
N SER A 1160 -41.17 23.94 -6.99
CA SER A 1160 -42.26 24.90 -7.25
C SER A 1160 -43.64 24.22 -7.36
N LEU A 1161 -43.66 22.91 -7.49
CA LEU A 1161 -44.83 22.04 -7.53
C LEU A 1161 -44.48 20.73 -6.82
N ALA A 1162 -45.43 20.10 -6.14
CA ALA A 1162 -45.17 18.80 -5.50
C ALA A 1162 -46.36 17.86 -5.64
N LEU A 1163 -46.07 16.61 -6.01
CA LEU A 1163 -46.97 15.47 -5.84
C LEU A 1163 -46.74 14.88 -4.45
N ALA A 1164 -47.78 14.86 -3.63
CA ALA A 1164 -47.72 14.31 -2.28
C ALA A 1164 -48.86 13.31 -2.05
N GLY A 1165 -48.53 12.12 -1.59
CA GLY A 1165 -49.53 11.07 -1.37
C GLY A 1165 -48.92 9.79 -0.83
N GLY A 1166 -49.64 8.68 -0.95
CA GLY A 1166 -49.14 7.37 -0.55
C GLY A 1166 -50.10 6.26 -0.89
N GLY A 1167 -49.60 5.03 -0.88
CA GLY A 1167 -50.35 3.83 -1.22
C GLY A 1167 -50.09 2.72 -0.21
N ASN A 1168 -51.13 1.93 0.07
CA ASN A 1168 -51.03 0.72 0.86
C ASN A 1168 -51.90 -0.36 0.23
N VAL A 1169 -51.28 -1.33 -0.45
CA VAL A 1169 -51.98 -2.45 -1.10
C VAL A 1169 -51.50 -3.76 -0.50
N MET A 1170 -52.40 -4.48 0.16
CA MET A 1170 -52.08 -5.79 0.72
C MET A 1170 -51.98 -6.83 -0.41
N ALA A 1171 -50.75 -7.07 -0.88
CA ALA A 1171 -50.48 -8.06 -1.92
C ALA A 1171 -50.49 -9.51 -1.38
N THR A 1172 -50.18 -9.69 -0.10
CA THR A 1172 -50.13 -11.00 0.58
C THR A 1172 -51.07 -11.04 1.79
N SER A 1173 -51.50 -12.23 2.18
CA SER A 1173 -52.39 -12.44 3.33
C SER A 1173 -51.67 -12.34 4.69
N MET A 1174 -50.34 -12.20 4.69
CA MET A 1174 -49.48 -12.27 5.89
C MET A 1174 -49.92 -11.33 7.01
N ALA A 1175 -50.32 -10.09 6.68
CA ALA A 1175 -50.76 -9.13 7.69
C ALA A 1175 -51.99 -9.63 8.47
N PHE A 1176 -52.96 -10.27 7.81
CA PHE A 1176 -54.13 -10.85 8.46
C PHE A 1176 -53.77 -12.03 9.37
N VAL A 1177 -52.82 -12.88 8.95
CA VAL A 1177 -52.33 -14.00 9.76
C VAL A 1177 -51.61 -13.52 11.01
N GLU A 1178 -50.69 -12.56 10.85
CA GLU A 1178 -49.88 -12.02 11.96
C GLU A 1178 -50.73 -11.22 12.97
N PHE A 1179 -51.64 -10.35 12.51
CA PHE A 1179 -52.53 -9.64 13.43
C PHE A 1179 -53.59 -10.54 14.04
N SER A 1180 -53.96 -11.65 13.39
CA SER A 1180 -54.81 -12.66 14.01
C SER A 1180 -54.10 -13.36 15.17
N ARG A 1181 -52.81 -13.71 15.03
CA ARG A 1181 -52.01 -14.25 16.16
C ARG A 1181 -51.96 -13.31 17.35
N GLN A 1182 -51.81 -12.01 17.08
CA GLN A 1182 -51.74 -10.99 18.11
C GLN A 1182 -53.12 -10.60 18.68
N ARG A 1183 -54.21 -11.16 18.13
CA ARG A 1183 -55.60 -10.77 18.45
C ARG A 1183 -55.83 -9.27 18.25
N GLY A 1184 -55.16 -8.68 17.25
CA GLY A 1184 -55.23 -7.26 16.93
C GLY A 1184 -56.33 -6.87 15.95
N LEU A 1185 -57.07 -7.83 15.38
CA LEU A 1185 -58.18 -7.58 14.46
C LEU A 1185 -59.53 -7.61 15.18
N SER A 1186 -60.50 -6.83 14.70
CA SER A 1186 -61.87 -6.96 15.18
C SER A 1186 -62.48 -8.29 14.70
N PRO A 1187 -63.16 -9.07 15.55
CA PRO A 1187 -63.79 -10.33 15.13
C PRO A 1187 -64.82 -10.19 14.00
N ASP A 1188 -65.43 -9.02 13.83
CA ASP A 1188 -66.38 -8.72 12.75
C ASP A 1188 -65.73 -8.05 11.52
N GLY A 1189 -64.39 -7.95 11.51
CA GLY A 1189 -63.61 -7.34 10.43
C GLY A 1189 -63.79 -5.82 10.30
N ARG A 1190 -64.48 -5.17 11.24
CA ARG A 1190 -64.80 -3.74 11.18
C ARG A 1190 -64.10 -2.97 12.30
N CYS A 1191 -63.44 -1.87 11.93
CA CYS A 1191 -62.92 -0.92 12.89
C CYS A 1191 -64.07 -0.06 13.42
N ARG A 1192 -64.12 0.12 14.74
CA ARG A 1192 -65.05 1.04 15.41
C ARG A 1192 -64.21 2.09 16.14
N SER A 1193 -64.49 3.36 15.90
CA SER A 1193 -63.92 4.48 16.66
C SER A 1193 -64.71 4.74 17.93
#